data_AF-R8MJ63-F1
#
_entry.id   AF-R8MJ63-F1
#
_cell.length_a   1.000
_cell.length_b   1.000
_cell.length_c   1.000
_cell.angle_alpha   90.00
_cell.angle_beta   90.00
_cell.angle_gamma   90.00
#
_symmetry.space_group_name_H-M   'P 1'
#
loop_
_entity.id
_entity.type
_entity.pdbx_description
1 polymer ?
#
loop_
_entity_poly.entity_id
_entity_poly.type
_entity_poly.pdbx_seq_one_letter_code
_entity_poly.pdbx_strand_id
1 'polypeptide(L)'
;MNNQFSLKLQEVKKKRQWLNKRPDKWIQQLGVEEISISKWFKQADAPITFKDDTNTFTSNLMDKEYTYLSYFETNTNFQVHPKNKQVQLQAGKEFKVEIKGKKDEQVDVSLHVILYGNNIKKVNQSISFNTDMIISIPQDVDAVRFALRISGKGNFQIYNICIDDIVLWDSSEGSGVNGFSLIGGTSWYIPNQSDITFRKSSADLYVDLEEGKHIYLPYREGNANFTAEPKNSIQLQAQNFAVSFEGSKDSDVNVKLFLIFYEADKKVRIEQIELNDKRLINVEENINAMRLAIRVDGRGAFTIENIAISGNGYWLNNNITFNQKLKSSYDYHFELPKETLFNWEKDNKILYHETQDVFESRLIGNQFMYVSCFEDIDVHEAPKKSLLHPKDKHYYEFYAGAETVGDVEATLFVLEYKYGRKQKLHQVPFNKKTILQFNKNTTDIKCFIRISNKGYFRNLYIGVNENAIKITNSLEVDLNHKNWFQTGRLLELSNEDNAFIGESHIANDKKLYLSYKEKNNKFTELPTISLMPIQQKHVYEFYVRADVEEGLEVLPMFIGYSGDRKVQVLQLKLNMPTIVRPHPDVKEFRIAFRISGLGKFKIQHYTVKEMEVVNVNSEVNWINRQETSILEMVSEKPLKDLKMAVIFDEFTTASYKEECELITFTPENWLEVLNHNKPDLLMVESAWQGNGGTWNKRVGYYGEENMQPLFTLLKWCNENNIPTVFWNKEDPVHFDRFIETAKRFDHIFTTDENMIPSYQERAGHNLVYALPFAAQPMIHNPIKIVEERENKACFAGSYYRHHEERSIDMDRVLDKAAKYGLEIFDRNYEKNKKGLMPNHRFPERFDPFIKGSLKYYEIDKAYKGYKVMINVNTVKQSPTMFSRRVFEGLACGTPVVSTYAQGVENIFGDLVYISENENEIDQAFDSLLNDERTYRQKSLLGIREVLSKHTYTHRLKYITEKIGMRVTQELPKVTVLAFARSKEEFPHILEQFERQGYENKELNVLVDTFPGYLDVFAQYNSANVKTFVRSYMHNYQNILEWIDTPYITYLSKNDYYGCYYLSDLMLSTTFTDSDFIGKHAYFGVEGNKDIVECNKQSEYEFVGSLSPARTVAKTNVFTKESLTDVLDNLEAELDFNMYFKYGKTLYSNDKYNYLSGAYTQGNRKKLKNMIKQIEL
;
A
#
# COMPACT_ATOMS: atom_id res chain seq x y z
N MET A 1 -22.91 -23.82 24.10
CA MET A 1 -22.16 -23.36 22.90
C MET A 1 -21.14 -24.38 22.37
N ASN A 2 -20.60 -25.31 23.17
CA ASN A 2 -19.64 -26.33 22.67
C ASN A 2 -20.22 -27.42 21.73
N ASN A 3 -21.52 -27.70 21.76
CA ASN A 3 -22.11 -28.76 20.91
C ASN A 3 -22.31 -28.35 19.44
N GLN A 4 -22.55 -27.07 19.14
CA GLN A 4 -22.74 -26.62 17.76
C GLN A 4 -21.42 -26.57 16.98
N PHE A 5 -20.30 -26.23 17.64
CA PHE A 5 -18.98 -26.24 17.01
C PHE A 5 -18.48 -27.68 16.77
N SER A 6 -18.73 -28.60 17.72
CA SER A 6 -18.47 -30.03 17.56
C SER A 6 -19.27 -30.65 16.40
N LEU A 7 -20.56 -30.32 16.28
CA LEU A 7 -21.42 -30.79 15.19
C LEU A 7 -21.00 -30.23 13.82
N LYS A 8 -20.60 -28.94 13.74
CA LYS A 8 -20.03 -28.34 12.52
C LYS A 8 -18.67 -28.95 12.16
N LEU A 9 -17.81 -29.23 13.14
CA LEU A 9 -16.51 -29.89 12.91
C LEU A 9 -16.69 -31.35 12.46
N GLN A 10 -17.70 -32.05 12.99
CA GLN A 10 -18.06 -33.40 12.56
C GLN A 10 -18.73 -33.41 11.18
N GLU A 11 -19.54 -32.40 10.83
CA GLU A 11 -20.06 -32.23 9.47
C GLU A 11 -18.94 -31.92 8.48
N VAL A 12 -17.98 -31.07 8.83
CA VAL A 12 -16.81 -30.76 8.00
C VAL A 12 -15.88 -31.97 7.89
N LYS A 13 -15.66 -32.75 8.96
CA LYS A 13 -14.92 -34.01 8.91
C LYS A 13 -15.66 -35.10 8.12
N LYS A 14 -16.99 -35.18 8.20
CA LYS A 14 -17.81 -36.10 7.38
C LYS A 14 -17.85 -35.66 5.90
N LYS A 15 -17.89 -34.36 5.59
CA LYS A 15 -17.73 -33.84 4.22
C LYS A 15 -16.33 -34.13 3.67
N ARG A 16 -15.27 -33.97 4.47
CA ARG A 16 -13.89 -34.33 4.10
C ARG A 16 -13.68 -35.85 3.96
N GLN A 17 -14.32 -36.67 4.79
CA GLN A 17 -14.28 -38.14 4.67
C GLN A 17 -15.14 -38.69 3.53
N TRP A 18 -16.23 -37.99 3.15
CA TRP A 18 -17.03 -38.31 1.96
C TRP A 18 -16.30 -37.93 0.66
N LEU A 19 -15.49 -36.85 0.68
CA LEU A 19 -14.58 -36.50 -0.42
C LEU A 19 -13.40 -37.48 -0.56
N ASN A 20 -12.92 -38.07 0.53
CA ASN A 20 -11.79 -39.02 0.53
C ASN A 20 -12.18 -40.51 0.38
N LYS A 21 -13.45 -40.83 0.14
CA LYS A 21 -13.93 -42.20 -0.12
C LYS A 21 -14.66 -42.28 -1.45
N ARG A 22 -13.90 -42.16 -2.53
CA ARG A 22 -14.23 -42.81 -3.81
C ARG A 22 -12.95 -43.44 -4.37
N PRO A 23 -12.90 -44.78 -4.52
CA PRO A 23 -11.88 -45.39 -5.36
C PRO A 23 -12.22 -45.16 -6.84
N ASP A 24 -11.21 -44.71 -7.59
CA ASP A 24 -10.94 -44.99 -9.01
C ASP A 24 -12.14 -45.29 -9.92
N LYS A 25 -12.98 -44.29 -10.17
CA LYS A 25 -13.96 -44.32 -11.28
C LYS A 25 -14.06 -43.00 -12.04
N TRP A 26 -12.92 -42.37 -12.36
CA TRP A 26 -12.86 -41.17 -13.22
C TRP A 26 -11.94 -41.30 -14.45
N ILE A 27 -11.17 -42.39 -14.57
CA ILE A 27 -10.26 -42.66 -15.70
C ILE A 27 -11.04 -42.79 -17.05
N GLN A 28 -12.37 -42.94 -17.03
CA GLN A 28 -13.20 -43.06 -18.23
C GLN A 28 -13.63 -41.73 -18.90
N GLN A 29 -13.42 -40.54 -18.31
CA GLN A 29 -13.96 -39.28 -18.89
C GLN A 29 -12.96 -38.43 -19.71
N LEU A 30 -11.64 -38.67 -19.61
CA LEU A 30 -10.61 -37.92 -20.37
C LEU A 30 -10.06 -38.66 -21.58
N GLY A 31 -10.34 -39.96 -21.71
CA GLY A 31 -9.76 -40.76 -22.78
C GLY A 31 -8.24 -40.89 -22.71
N VAL A 32 -7.57 -40.54 -21.59
CA VAL A 32 -6.11 -40.66 -21.38
C VAL A 32 -5.73 -41.09 -19.96
N GLU A 33 -4.55 -41.71 -19.80
CA GLU A 33 -4.00 -42.27 -18.55
C GLU A 33 -2.49 -41.99 -18.46
N GLU A 34 -2.00 -41.50 -17.31
CA GLU A 34 -0.56 -41.32 -17.04
C GLU A 34 0.06 -42.62 -16.52
N ILE A 35 1.29 -42.91 -16.94
CA ILE A 35 2.04 -44.09 -16.53
C ILE A 35 2.90 -43.76 -15.30
N SER A 36 2.65 -44.36 -14.14
CA SER A 36 3.55 -44.40 -12.96
C SER A 36 4.19 -43.06 -12.50
N ILE A 37 3.49 -41.92 -12.67
CA ILE A 37 4.03 -40.57 -12.34
C ILE A 37 5.31 -40.27 -13.15
N SER A 38 5.37 -40.75 -14.39
CA SER A 38 6.52 -40.60 -15.30
C SER A 38 6.35 -39.45 -16.28
N LYS A 39 5.20 -38.77 -16.30
CA LYS A 39 4.80 -37.77 -17.30
C LYS A 39 4.60 -38.33 -18.72
N TRP A 40 4.59 -39.66 -18.89
CA TRP A 40 4.17 -40.31 -20.13
C TRP A 40 2.68 -40.63 -20.08
N PHE A 41 1.94 -40.23 -21.12
CA PHE A 41 0.50 -40.42 -21.21
C PHE A 41 0.13 -41.35 -22.36
N LYS A 42 -0.82 -42.24 -22.13
CA LYS A 42 -1.50 -43.04 -23.17
C LYS A 42 -2.95 -42.63 -23.31
N GLN A 43 -3.58 -42.97 -24.43
CA GLN A 43 -5.05 -42.94 -24.50
C GLN A 43 -5.63 -44.04 -23.59
N ALA A 44 -6.72 -43.77 -22.87
CA ALA A 44 -7.31 -44.67 -21.88
C ALA A 44 -7.88 -45.94 -22.53
N ASP A 45 -8.30 -45.85 -23.79
CA ASP A 45 -8.74 -46.97 -24.63
C ASP A 45 -7.60 -47.66 -25.38
N ALA A 46 -6.36 -47.13 -25.33
CA ALA A 46 -5.22 -47.77 -25.96
C ALA A 46 -5.00 -49.17 -25.34
N PRO A 47 -4.83 -50.23 -26.16
CA PRO A 47 -4.66 -51.61 -25.69
C PRO A 47 -3.24 -51.87 -25.16
N ILE A 48 -2.76 -50.97 -24.31
CA ILE A 48 -1.48 -51.04 -23.60
C ILE A 48 -1.74 -50.90 -22.10
N THR A 49 -1.16 -51.79 -21.32
CA THR A 49 -1.21 -51.77 -19.85
C THR A 49 0.21 -51.72 -19.28
N PHE A 50 0.39 -51.09 -18.12
CA PHE A 50 1.68 -50.99 -17.43
C PHE A 50 1.58 -51.56 -16.02
N LYS A 51 2.62 -52.25 -15.57
CA LYS A 51 2.76 -52.75 -14.20
C LYS A 51 3.99 -52.15 -13.54
N ASP A 52 3.77 -51.34 -12.50
CA ASP A 52 4.83 -50.60 -11.79
C ASP A 52 5.85 -51.51 -11.09
N ASP A 53 5.39 -52.61 -10.49
CA ASP A 53 6.22 -53.54 -9.71
C ASP A 53 7.30 -54.27 -10.54
N THR A 54 7.00 -54.45 -11.82
CA THR A 54 7.80 -55.24 -12.76
C THR A 54 8.30 -54.38 -13.93
N ASN A 55 8.02 -53.08 -13.93
CA ASN A 55 8.33 -52.13 -15.01
C ASN A 55 7.96 -52.68 -16.41
N THR A 56 6.83 -53.37 -16.53
CA THR A 56 6.46 -54.11 -17.75
C THR A 56 5.25 -53.49 -18.43
N PHE A 57 5.42 -53.16 -19.72
CA PHE A 57 4.34 -52.80 -20.62
C PHE A 57 3.85 -54.05 -21.37
N THR A 58 2.54 -54.24 -21.40
CA THR A 58 1.90 -55.30 -22.20
C THR A 58 1.05 -54.66 -23.29
N SER A 59 1.40 -54.91 -24.55
CA SER A 59 0.68 -54.45 -25.75
C SER A 59 -0.20 -55.57 -26.32
N ASN A 60 -1.47 -55.27 -26.57
CA ASN A 60 -2.45 -56.15 -27.19
C ASN A 60 -2.88 -55.68 -28.59
N LEU A 61 -2.06 -54.87 -29.28
CA LEU A 61 -2.30 -54.36 -30.63
C LEU A 61 -2.31 -55.49 -31.68
N MET A 62 -3.23 -55.44 -32.65
CA MET A 62 -3.28 -56.39 -33.77
C MET A 62 -2.26 -56.04 -34.87
N ASP A 63 -2.02 -56.94 -35.82
CA ASP A 63 -1.11 -56.72 -36.95
C ASP A 63 -1.49 -55.43 -37.72
N LYS A 64 -0.51 -54.53 -37.88
CA LYS A 64 -0.60 -53.18 -38.48
C LYS A 64 -1.24 -52.07 -37.60
N GLU A 65 -1.70 -52.37 -36.40
CA GLU A 65 -2.13 -51.34 -35.44
C GLU A 65 -0.94 -50.72 -34.71
N TYR A 66 -1.04 -49.44 -34.37
CA TYR A 66 -0.07 -48.75 -33.53
C TYR A 66 -0.76 -47.75 -32.61
N THR A 67 -0.11 -47.40 -31.50
CA THR A 67 -0.53 -46.32 -30.62
C THR A 67 0.68 -45.50 -30.17
N TYR A 68 0.42 -44.39 -29.49
CA TYR A 68 1.45 -43.51 -28.97
C TYR A 68 1.35 -43.36 -27.45
N LEU A 69 2.50 -43.41 -26.79
CA LEU A 69 2.69 -42.75 -25.50
C LEU A 69 3.31 -41.38 -25.77
N SER A 70 2.70 -40.31 -25.29
CA SER A 70 3.25 -38.96 -25.46
C SER A 70 3.85 -38.49 -24.14
N TYR A 71 5.09 -37.99 -24.18
CA TYR A 71 5.73 -37.36 -23.02
C TYR A 71 5.12 -35.98 -22.80
N PHE A 72 4.83 -35.60 -21.56
CA PHE A 72 4.32 -34.30 -21.09
C PHE A 72 3.08 -33.75 -21.82
N GLU A 73 2.41 -34.51 -22.68
CA GLU A 73 1.29 -34.05 -23.50
C GLU A 73 0.21 -35.12 -23.54
N THR A 74 -1.04 -34.69 -23.41
CA THR A 74 -2.21 -35.59 -23.35
C THR A 74 -2.86 -35.82 -24.71
N ASN A 75 -2.52 -35.03 -25.74
CA ASN A 75 -2.99 -35.26 -27.10
C ASN A 75 -1.98 -36.10 -27.88
N THR A 76 -2.38 -36.77 -28.97
CA THR A 76 -1.45 -37.44 -29.90
C THR A 76 -1.45 -36.81 -31.30
N ASN A 77 -2.03 -35.61 -31.43
CA ASN A 77 -2.02 -34.85 -32.68
C ASN A 77 -0.73 -34.03 -32.79
N PHE A 78 0.28 -34.62 -33.39
CA PHE A 78 1.61 -34.00 -33.54
C PHE A 78 1.66 -32.85 -34.55
N GLN A 79 0.57 -32.50 -35.25
CA GLN A 79 0.50 -31.27 -36.05
C GLN A 79 0.27 -30.03 -35.18
N VAL A 80 -0.22 -30.23 -33.96
CA VAL A 80 -0.41 -29.14 -32.99
C VAL A 80 0.90 -28.92 -32.24
N HIS A 81 1.31 -27.66 -32.15
CA HIS A 81 2.45 -27.24 -31.33
C HIS A 81 2.29 -27.73 -29.89
N PRO A 82 3.36 -28.19 -29.21
CA PRO A 82 3.28 -28.57 -27.80
C PRO A 82 2.76 -27.40 -26.95
N LYS A 83 1.90 -27.72 -25.99
CA LYS A 83 1.38 -26.77 -25.00
C LYS A 83 2.29 -26.68 -23.78
N ASN A 84 2.99 -27.76 -23.44
CA ASN A 84 3.92 -27.80 -22.32
C ASN A 84 5.37 -27.73 -22.83
N LYS A 85 6.21 -26.87 -22.26
CA LYS A 85 7.65 -26.83 -22.55
C LYS A 85 8.35 -28.00 -21.84
N GLN A 86 8.51 -29.11 -22.55
CA GLN A 86 8.91 -30.41 -21.99
C GLN A 86 10.40 -30.49 -21.63
N VAL A 87 11.25 -30.08 -22.57
CA VAL A 87 12.72 -30.10 -22.51
C VAL A 87 13.21 -28.91 -23.35
N GLN A 88 13.99 -28.02 -22.75
CA GLN A 88 14.67 -26.94 -23.48
C GLN A 88 16.01 -27.46 -23.98
N LEU A 89 16.08 -27.73 -25.29
CA LEU A 89 17.32 -28.07 -25.97
C LEU A 89 17.82 -26.81 -26.66
N GLN A 90 19.05 -26.38 -26.35
CA GLN A 90 19.62 -25.16 -26.90
C GLN A 90 19.75 -25.26 -28.43
N ALA A 91 19.21 -24.25 -29.12
CA ALA A 91 19.28 -24.17 -30.58
C ALA A 91 20.74 -24.09 -31.06
N GLY A 92 21.05 -24.77 -32.16
CA GLY A 92 22.40 -24.88 -32.71
C GLY A 92 23.31 -25.92 -32.04
N LYS A 93 22.85 -26.65 -31.02
CA LYS A 93 23.61 -27.74 -30.38
C LYS A 93 23.15 -29.12 -30.86
N GLU A 94 24.03 -30.10 -30.68
CA GLU A 94 23.77 -31.52 -30.92
C GLU A 94 23.58 -32.27 -29.60
N PHE A 95 22.63 -33.20 -29.60
CA PHE A 95 22.26 -33.99 -28.43
C PHE A 95 22.21 -35.47 -28.79
N LYS A 96 22.77 -36.33 -27.94
CA LYS A 96 22.65 -37.78 -28.10
C LYS A 96 21.36 -38.26 -27.45
N VAL A 97 20.49 -38.92 -28.19
CA VAL A 97 19.26 -39.52 -27.68
C VAL A 97 19.42 -41.04 -27.61
N GLU A 98 19.13 -41.63 -26.46
CA GLU A 98 19.19 -43.08 -26.22
C GLU A 98 17.85 -43.60 -25.69
N ILE A 99 17.47 -44.80 -26.13
CA ILE A 99 16.33 -45.56 -25.60
C ILE A 99 16.76 -47.01 -25.40
N LYS A 100 16.80 -47.49 -24.15
CA LYS A 100 17.19 -48.87 -23.83
C LYS A 100 16.07 -49.63 -23.14
N GLY A 101 16.00 -50.93 -23.41
CA GLY A 101 14.96 -51.79 -22.87
C GLY A 101 15.04 -53.22 -23.38
N LYS A 102 14.05 -54.03 -22.99
CA LYS A 102 13.81 -55.37 -23.57
C LYS A 102 12.43 -55.43 -24.20
N LYS A 103 12.27 -56.13 -25.31
CA LYS A 103 10.97 -56.32 -25.99
C LYS A 103 10.86 -57.72 -26.60
N ASP A 104 9.64 -58.24 -26.67
CA ASP A 104 9.33 -59.43 -27.43
C ASP A 104 9.52 -59.18 -28.94
N GLU A 105 9.81 -60.22 -29.73
CA GLU A 105 10.08 -60.09 -31.17
C GLU A 105 8.90 -59.48 -31.95
N GLN A 106 7.67 -59.76 -31.50
CA GLN A 106 6.42 -59.31 -32.14
C GLN A 106 6.02 -57.88 -31.78
N VAL A 107 6.71 -57.22 -30.85
CA VAL A 107 6.47 -55.83 -30.47
C VAL A 107 7.54 -54.95 -31.07
N ASP A 108 7.16 -53.83 -31.67
CA ASP A 108 8.08 -52.79 -32.11
C ASP A 108 7.82 -51.48 -31.36
N VAL A 109 8.90 -50.81 -30.98
CA VAL A 109 8.88 -49.57 -30.19
C VAL A 109 9.87 -48.58 -30.82
N SER A 110 9.43 -47.36 -31.11
CA SER A 110 10.33 -46.30 -31.58
C SER A 110 10.06 -44.98 -30.87
N LEU A 111 11.12 -44.24 -30.54
CA LEU A 111 11.03 -42.90 -29.98
C LEU A 111 11.02 -41.86 -31.10
N HIS A 112 9.95 -41.10 -31.18
CA HIS A 112 9.80 -39.97 -32.08
C HIS A 112 10.21 -38.68 -31.38
N VAL A 113 11.14 -37.94 -32.00
CA VAL A 113 11.54 -36.58 -31.63
C VAL A 113 11.00 -35.62 -32.67
N ILE A 114 10.10 -34.73 -32.25
CA ILE A 114 9.36 -33.84 -33.14
C ILE A 114 9.76 -32.39 -32.81
N LEU A 115 10.31 -31.68 -33.79
CA LEU A 115 10.76 -30.30 -33.65
C LEU A 115 9.74 -29.34 -34.25
N TYR A 116 9.50 -28.21 -33.57
CA TYR A 116 8.59 -27.16 -33.98
C TYR A 116 9.33 -25.83 -34.07
N GLY A 117 8.88 -24.97 -34.98
CA GLY A 117 9.37 -23.59 -35.10
C GLY A 117 8.25 -22.71 -35.64
N ASN A 118 8.02 -21.56 -35.00
CA ASN A 118 6.91 -20.65 -35.32
C ASN A 118 5.54 -21.34 -35.27
N ASN A 119 5.28 -22.16 -34.24
CA ASN A 119 4.04 -22.92 -34.09
C ASN A 119 3.75 -23.98 -35.16
N ILE A 120 4.72 -24.31 -36.02
CA ILE A 120 4.56 -25.30 -37.10
C ILE A 120 5.54 -26.46 -36.89
N LYS A 121 5.09 -27.69 -37.14
CA LYS A 121 5.94 -28.88 -37.14
C LYS A 121 6.98 -28.79 -38.26
N LYS A 122 8.27 -28.81 -37.90
CA LYS A 122 9.41 -28.70 -38.82
C LYS A 122 10.01 -30.06 -39.16
N VAL A 123 10.35 -30.84 -38.14
CA VAL A 123 11.11 -32.09 -38.26
C VAL A 123 10.47 -33.18 -37.40
N ASN A 124 10.57 -34.44 -37.84
CA ASN A 124 10.14 -35.62 -37.09
C ASN A 124 11.15 -36.75 -37.31
N GLN A 125 12.01 -36.98 -36.34
CA GLN A 125 13.00 -38.05 -36.34
C GLN A 125 12.47 -39.23 -35.54
N SER A 126 12.70 -40.46 -36.03
CA SER A 126 12.31 -41.69 -35.35
C SER A 126 13.56 -42.49 -35.01
N ILE A 127 13.67 -42.89 -33.75
CA ILE A 127 14.80 -43.61 -33.18
C ILE A 127 14.30 -45.01 -32.80
N SER A 128 14.95 -46.04 -33.32
CA SER A 128 14.56 -47.43 -33.04
C SER A 128 14.91 -47.82 -31.60
N PHE A 129 14.15 -48.76 -31.02
CA PHE A 129 14.46 -49.30 -29.70
C PHE A 129 15.90 -49.86 -29.62
N ASN A 130 16.59 -49.62 -28.51
CA ASN A 130 17.98 -50.06 -28.28
C ASN A 130 18.99 -49.51 -29.30
N THR A 131 18.72 -48.32 -29.86
CA THR A 131 19.66 -47.59 -30.72
C THR A 131 19.88 -46.17 -30.21
N ASP A 132 21.08 -45.65 -30.48
CA ASP A 132 21.46 -44.28 -30.16
C ASP A 132 21.38 -43.42 -31.43
N MET A 133 20.94 -42.17 -31.31
CA MET A 133 20.91 -41.22 -32.42
C MET A 133 21.37 -39.84 -31.95
N ILE A 134 22.19 -39.15 -32.76
CA ILE A 134 22.52 -37.74 -32.55
C ILE A 134 21.48 -36.89 -33.28
N ILE A 135 20.86 -35.96 -32.57
CA ILE A 135 19.92 -34.98 -33.12
C ILE A 135 20.55 -33.58 -33.07
N SER A 136 20.49 -32.83 -34.15
CA SER A 136 20.92 -31.42 -34.20
C SER A 136 19.67 -30.53 -34.12
N ILE A 137 19.66 -29.55 -33.23
CA ILE A 137 18.52 -28.62 -33.07
C ILE A 137 18.75 -27.39 -33.97
N PRO A 138 17.95 -27.17 -35.03
CA PRO A 138 18.05 -25.99 -35.88
C PRO A 138 17.87 -24.68 -35.10
N GLN A 139 18.45 -23.59 -35.63
CA GLN A 139 18.35 -22.25 -35.02
C GLN A 139 16.91 -21.71 -34.95
N ASP A 140 16.02 -22.14 -35.84
CA ASP A 140 14.62 -21.69 -35.92
C ASP A 140 13.64 -22.58 -35.14
N VAL A 141 14.14 -23.50 -34.31
CA VAL A 141 13.31 -24.37 -33.45
C VAL A 141 13.10 -23.73 -32.09
N ASP A 142 11.83 -23.62 -31.69
CA ASP A 142 11.38 -23.04 -30.42
C ASP A 142 10.78 -24.07 -29.45
N ALA A 143 10.40 -25.26 -29.94
CA ALA A 143 9.90 -26.34 -29.09
C ALA A 143 10.19 -27.76 -29.62
N VAL A 144 10.25 -28.72 -28.69
CA VAL A 144 10.51 -30.14 -28.96
C VAL A 144 9.47 -31.00 -28.24
N ARG A 145 9.07 -32.10 -28.88
CA ARG A 145 8.09 -33.04 -28.35
C ARG A 145 8.54 -34.49 -28.53
N PHE A 146 8.28 -35.33 -27.53
CA PHE A 146 8.66 -36.74 -27.53
C PHE A 146 7.45 -37.68 -27.49
N ALA A 147 7.49 -38.74 -28.30
CA ALA A 147 6.46 -39.77 -28.30
C ALA A 147 7.01 -41.17 -28.58
N LEU A 148 6.55 -42.17 -27.86
CA LEU A 148 6.84 -43.58 -28.14
C LEU A 148 5.76 -44.13 -29.05
N ARG A 149 6.12 -44.54 -30.26
CA ARG A 149 5.26 -45.30 -31.15
C ARG A 149 5.40 -46.78 -30.83
N ILE A 150 4.29 -47.45 -30.58
CA ILE A 150 4.26 -48.87 -30.22
C ILE A 150 3.35 -49.60 -31.19
N SER A 151 3.80 -50.74 -31.72
CA SER A 151 3.02 -51.62 -32.59
C SER A 151 3.27 -53.10 -32.30
N GLY A 152 2.29 -53.94 -32.59
CA GLY A 152 2.37 -55.39 -32.39
C GLY A 152 2.05 -55.87 -30.97
N LYS A 153 1.92 -57.19 -30.81
CA LYS A 153 1.42 -57.84 -29.58
C LYS A 153 2.57 -58.48 -28.80
N GLY A 154 2.61 -58.26 -27.48
CA GLY A 154 3.62 -58.83 -26.59
C GLY A 154 4.01 -57.88 -25.46
N ASN A 155 5.08 -58.20 -24.75
CA ASN A 155 5.60 -57.42 -23.64
C ASN A 155 6.86 -56.65 -24.03
N PHE A 156 7.05 -55.49 -23.41
CA PHE A 156 8.31 -54.76 -23.44
C PHE A 156 8.53 -54.02 -22.13
N GLN A 157 9.79 -53.69 -21.86
CA GLN A 157 10.22 -52.89 -20.73
C GLN A 157 11.16 -51.81 -21.22
N ILE A 158 10.97 -50.60 -20.73
CA ILE A 158 11.85 -49.48 -20.99
C ILE A 158 12.73 -49.32 -19.76
N TYR A 159 14.04 -49.52 -19.92
CA TYR A 159 15.00 -49.34 -18.85
C TYR A 159 15.32 -47.85 -18.68
N ASN A 160 15.63 -47.17 -19.78
CA ASN A 160 15.85 -45.72 -19.78
C ASN A 160 15.48 -45.06 -21.12
N ILE A 161 15.16 -43.77 -21.06
CA ILE A 161 15.11 -42.85 -22.20
C ILE A 161 15.85 -41.59 -21.78
N CYS A 162 16.91 -41.21 -22.48
CA CYS A 162 17.68 -40.02 -22.14
C CYS A 162 18.13 -39.21 -23.36
N ILE A 163 18.40 -37.94 -23.12
CA ILE A 163 18.96 -36.97 -24.06
C ILE A 163 20.20 -36.38 -23.39
N ASP A 164 21.39 -36.85 -23.78
CA ASP A 164 22.62 -36.69 -23.02
C ASP A 164 22.36 -37.03 -21.53
N ASP A 165 22.45 -36.03 -20.65
CA ASP A 165 22.29 -36.13 -19.20
C ASP A 165 20.85 -35.85 -18.70
N ILE A 166 19.91 -35.63 -19.63
CA ILE A 166 18.49 -35.38 -19.34
C ILE A 166 17.71 -36.69 -19.41
N VAL A 167 17.07 -37.08 -18.30
CA VAL A 167 16.33 -38.33 -18.20
C VAL A 167 14.84 -38.10 -18.47
N LEU A 168 14.27 -38.79 -19.48
CA LEU A 168 12.82 -38.77 -19.78
C LEU A 168 12.08 -39.99 -19.22
N TRP A 169 12.79 -41.10 -19.01
CA TRP A 169 12.28 -42.31 -18.35
C TRP A 169 13.45 -43.02 -17.67
N ASP A 170 13.27 -43.47 -16.44
CA ASP A 170 14.24 -44.28 -15.70
C ASP A 170 13.50 -45.29 -14.83
N SER A 171 13.91 -46.55 -14.95
CA SER A 171 13.38 -47.65 -14.15
C SER A 171 14.38 -48.05 -13.08
N SER A 172 13.92 -48.67 -12.00
CA SER A 172 14.81 -49.18 -10.94
C SER A 172 15.83 -50.24 -11.41
N GLU A 173 15.64 -50.83 -12.60
CA GLU A 173 16.57 -51.78 -13.22
C GLU A 173 17.62 -51.08 -14.12
N GLY A 174 17.49 -49.77 -14.37
CA GLY A 174 18.47 -48.95 -15.09
C GLY A 174 19.61 -48.48 -14.18
N SER A 175 20.80 -48.26 -14.74
CA SER A 175 21.95 -47.69 -14.01
C SER A 175 21.82 -46.18 -13.73
N GLY A 176 20.68 -45.56 -14.06
CA GLY A 176 20.53 -44.11 -14.24
C GLY A 176 21.43 -43.57 -15.35
N VAL A 177 21.44 -42.24 -15.49
CA VAL A 177 22.36 -41.52 -16.39
C VAL A 177 23.40 -40.82 -15.53
N ASN A 178 24.69 -41.05 -15.79
CA ASN A 178 25.82 -40.58 -14.95
C ASN A 178 25.70 -40.88 -13.45
N GLY A 179 24.97 -41.92 -13.07
CA GLY A 179 24.73 -42.29 -11.67
C GLY A 179 23.69 -41.43 -10.95
N PHE A 180 22.75 -40.82 -11.68
CA PHE A 180 21.62 -40.07 -11.13
C PHE A 180 20.27 -40.59 -11.63
N SER A 181 19.24 -40.42 -10.81
CA SER A 181 17.83 -40.69 -11.11
C SER A 181 16.93 -39.49 -10.78
N LEU A 182 15.74 -39.43 -11.37
CA LEU A 182 14.80 -38.31 -11.17
C LEU A 182 14.05 -38.42 -9.84
N ILE A 183 13.95 -37.33 -9.09
CA ILE A 183 13.16 -37.27 -7.85
C ILE A 183 11.68 -37.11 -8.21
N GLY A 184 10.86 -38.15 -8.07
CA GLY A 184 9.40 -38.04 -7.95
C GLY A 184 8.68 -37.14 -8.96
N GLY A 185 9.00 -37.22 -10.25
CA GLY A 185 8.38 -36.37 -11.28
C GLY A 185 8.76 -34.88 -11.22
N THR A 186 9.72 -34.48 -10.38
CA THR A 186 10.31 -33.13 -10.39
C THR A 186 11.30 -32.97 -11.56
N SER A 187 12.05 -31.86 -11.60
CA SER A 187 13.21 -31.68 -12.49
C SER A 187 14.54 -31.77 -11.72
N TRP A 188 14.52 -32.36 -10.52
CA TRP A 188 15.68 -32.54 -9.65
C TRP A 188 16.15 -33.98 -9.67
N TYR A 189 17.46 -34.16 -9.54
CA TYR A 189 18.11 -35.45 -9.62
C TYR A 189 18.69 -35.85 -8.27
N ILE A 190 18.61 -37.15 -7.96
CA ILE A 190 19.20 -37.78 -6.78
C ILE A 190 20.31 -38.74 -7.25
N PRO A 191 21.49 -38.76 -6.60
CA PRO A 191 22.52 -39.75 -6.89
C PRO A 191 22.02 -41.18 -6.61
N ASN A 192 22.45 -42.14 -7.42
CA ASN A 192 22.16 -43.57 -7.29
C ASN A 192 23.07 -44.21 -6.22
N GLN A 193 23.03 -43.66 -5.01
CA GLN A 193 23.81 -44.08 -3.84
C GLN A 193 22.87 -44.55 -2.73
N SER A 194 23.33 -45.47 -1.87
CA SER A 194 22.57 -45.97 -0.72
C SER A 194 22.27 -44.91 0.34
N ASP A 195 23.06 -43.83 0.35
CA ASP A 195 23.14 -42.88 1.47
C ASP A 195 22.08 -41.77 1.37
N ILE A 196 21.27 -41.75 0.31
CA ILE A 196 20.11 -40.87 0.19
C ILE A 196 18.95 -41.62 -0.47
N THR A 197 17.73 -41.38 -0.01
CA THR A 197 16.53 -41.98 -0.60
C THR A 197 15.36 -41.01 -0.58
N PHE A 198 14.67 -40.88 -1.72
CA PHE A 198 13.38 -40.19 -1.80
C PHE A 198 12.25 -41.14 -1.45
N ARG A 199 11.49 -40.86 -0.38
CA ARG A 199 10.38 -41.70 0.08
C ARG A 199 9.07 -41.19 -0.51
N LYS A 200 8.57 -41.86 -1.54
CA LYS A 200 7.33 -41.47 -2.27
C LYS A 200 6.10 -41.30 -1.36
N SER A 201 5.94 -42.11 -0.32
CA SER A 201 4.77 -42.07 0.57
C SER A 201 4.67 -40.83 1.45
N SER A 202 5.82 -40.29 1.88
CA SER A 202 5.95 -39.12 2.75
C SER A 202 6.38 -37.86 1.98
N ALA A 203 6.79 -38.02 0.72
CA ALA A 203 7.35 -36.96 -0.13
C ALA A 203 8.53 -36.22 0.53
N ASP A 204 9.33 -36.93 1.31
CA ASP A 204 10.53 -36.44 1.97
C ASP A 204 11.79 -37.17 1.49
N LEU A 205 12.95 -36.58 1.76
CA LEU A 205 14.26 -37.17 1.51
C LEU A 205 14.86 -37.60 2.85
N TYR A 206 15.41 -38.80 2.90
CA TYR A 206 16.22 -39.27 4.01
C TYR A 206 17.67 -39.41 3.57
N VAL A 207 18.59 -38.88 4.36
CA VAL A 207 20.03 -38.91 4.12
C VAL A 207 20.76 -39.53 5.31
N ASP A 208 21.78 -40.33 5.03
CA ASP A 208 22.66 -40.94 6.04
C ASP A 208 24.10 -40.89 5.54
N LEU A 209 24.74 -39.72 5.71
CA LEU A 209 26.12 -39.48 5.28
C LEU A 209 27.08 -39.51 6.46
N GLU A 210 28.27 -40.07 6.23
CA GLU A 210 29.38 -39.97 7.18
C GLU A 210 29.86 -38.51 7.34
N GLU A 211 30.46 -38.21 8.49
CA GLU A 211 30.95 -36.87 8.82
C GLU A 211 31.94 -36.35 7.75
N GLY A 212 31.71 -35.12 7.27
CA GLY A 212 32.50 -34.48 6.21
C GLY A 212 32.12 -34.85 4.77
N LYS A 213 31.26 -35.86 4.56
CA LYS A 213 30.70 -36.18 3.24
C LYS A 213 29.49 -35.29 2.94
N HIS A 214 29.27 -35.03 1.65
CA HIS A 214 28.11 -34.31 1.15
C HIS A 214 27.72 -34.81 -0.23
N ILE A 215 26.49 -34.55 -0.61
CA ILE A 215 25.93 -34.89 -1.91
C ILE A 215 25.26 -33.67 -2.54
N TYR A 216 25.15 -33.69 -3.85
CA TYR A 216 24.44 -32.67 -4.62
C TYR A 216 23.21 -33.28 -5.28
N LEU A 217 22.09 -32.57 -5.19
CA LEU A 217 20.89 -32.82 -5.98
C LEU A 217 20.85 -31.74 -7.08
N PRO A 218 21.34 -32.02 -8.29
CA PRO A 218 21.36 -31.01 -9.34
C PRO A 218 19.98 -30.84 -9.98
N TYR A 219 19.72 -29.64 -10.51
CA TYR A 219 18.50 -29.31 -11.23
C TYR A 219 18.70 -29.44 -12.76
N ARG A 220 17.66 -29.91 -13.48
CA ARG A 220 17.55 -30.13 -14.94
C ARG A 220 18.53 -31.13 -15.57
N GLU A 221 19.71 -31.34 -14.98
CA GLU A 221 20.78 -32.20 -15.52
C GLU A 221 21.40 -33.06 -14.41
N GLY A 222 21.45 -34.39 -14.59
CA GLY A 222 22.00 -35.37 -13.65
C GLY A 222 23.53 -35.40 -13.62
N ASN A 223 24.15 -34.32 -13.18
CA ASN A 223 25.60 -34.16 -13.18
C ASN A 223 26.04 -33.29 -11.96
N ALA A 224 27.05 -33.70 -11.21
CA ALA A 224 27.57 -32.90 -10.08
C ALA A 224 28.91 -32.20 -10.39
N ASN A 225 29.41 -32.28 -11.62
CA ASN A 225 30.55 -31.50 -12.06
C ASN A 225 30.11 -30.11 -12.52
N PHE A 226 30.48 -29.09 -11.73
CA PHE A 226 30.08 -27.70 -11.95
C PHE A 226 31.16 -26.84 -12.64
N THR A 227 32.23 -27.41 -13.19
CA THR A 227 33.33 -26.62 -13.78
C THR A 227 32.95 -25.88 -15.07
N ALA A 228 32.12 -26.51 -15.90
CA ALA A 228 31.63 -25.96 -17.17
C ALA A 228 30.14 -25.68 -17.10
N GLU A 229 29.66 -24.78 -17.96
CA GLU A 229 28.23 -24.48 -18.08
C GLU A 229 27.44 -25.74 -18.48
N PRO A 230 26.30 -26.04 -17.81
CA PRO A 230 25.46 -27.17 -18.19
C PRO A 230 24.82 -26.95 -19.57
N LYS A 231 24.46 -28.03 -20.26
CA LYS A 231 23.81 -27.92 -21.59
C LYS A 231 22.41 -27.31 -21.51
N ASN A 232 21.80 -27.33 -20.32
CA ASN A 232 20.47 -26.79 -20.02
C ASN A 232 20.53 -25.81 -18.83
N SER A 233 21.34 -24.75 -18.99
CA SER A 233 21.48 -23.68 -18.00
C SER A 233 20.19 -22.84 -17.88
N ILE A 234 19.98 -22.26 -16.69
CA ILE A 234 18.96 -21.25 -16.46
C ILE A 234 19.52 -19.92 -16.96
N GLN A 235 18.87 -19.33 -17.94
CA GLN A 235 19.24 -18.01 -18.46
C GLN A 235 18.77 -16.92 -17.49
N LEU A 236 19.66 -15.99 -17.15
CA LEU A 236 19.34 -14.89 -16.25
C LEU A 236 18.58 -13.79 -17.00
N GLN A 237 17.44 -13.37 -16.44
CA GLN A 237 16.59 -12.32 -17.01
C GLN A 237 16.82 -10.94 -16.36
N ALA A 238 17.48 -10.91 -15.20
CA ALA A 238 17.77 -9.71 -14.44
C ALA A 238 19.10 -9.86 -13.69
N GLN A 239 19.79 -8.75 -13.48
CA GLN A 239 21.04 -8.68 -12.70
C GLN A 239 20.79 -8.71 -11.19
N ASN A 240 19.58 -8.35 -10.74
CA ASN A 240 19.18 -8.38 -9.34
C ASN A 240 17.91 -9.23 -9.18
N PHE A 241 17.95 -10.25 -8.32
CA PHE A 241 16.81 -11.14 -8.10
C PHE A 241 16.73 -11.67 -6.67
N ALA A 242 15.50 -11.86 -6.21
CA ALA A 242 15.21 -12.40 -4.89
C ALA A 242 15.12 -13.93 -4.95
N VAL A 243 15.79 -14.61 -4.00
CA VAL A 243 15.80 -16.06 -3.84
C VAL A 243 15.19 -16.41 -2.50
N SER A 244 14.30 -17.39 -2.49
CA SER A 244 13.76 -18.00 -1.27
C SER A 244 13.85 -19.52 -1.32
N PHE A 245 14.37 -20.11 -0.24
CA PHE A 245 14.48 -21.55 -0.09
C PHE A 245 13.75 -21.99 1.18
N GLU A 246 12.66 -22.76 1.04
CA GLU A 246 11.77 -23.12 2.15
C GLU A 246 11.62 -24.63 2.27
N GLY A 247 11.56 -25.14 3.49
CA GLY A 247 11.36 -26.55 3.78
C GLY A 247 11.50 -26.91 5.25
N SER A 248 11.58 -28.20 5.55
CA SER A 248 11.82 -28.69 6.91
C SER A 248 13.02 -29.63 6.93
N LYS A 249 13.73 -29.70 8.06
CA LYS A 249 14.86 -30.60 8.24
C LYS A 249 15.01 -31.00 9.70
N ASP A 250 15.56 -32.19 9.93
CA ASP A 250 16.04 -32.60 11.25
C ASP A 250 17.26 -31.75 11.66
N SER A 251 17.57 -31.72 12.97
CA SER A 251 18.67 -30.91 13.53
C SER A 251 20.04 -31.28 12.95
N ASP A 252 20.23 -32.57 12.66
CA ASP A 252 21.52 -33.17 12.28
C ASP A 252 21.70 -33.23 10.76
N VAL A 253 20.78 -32.64 10.00
CA VAL A 253 20.86 -32.49 8.54
C VAL A 253 21.13 -31.03 8.20
N ASN A 254 22.07 -30.81 7.29
CA ASN A 254 22.34 -29.50 6.71
C ASN A 254 21.92 -29.50 5.24
N VAL A 255 21.13 -28.50 4.85
CA VAL A 255 20.55 -28.41 3.50
C VAL A 255 20.75 -26.99 3.00
N LYS A 256 21.43 -26.85 1.87
CA LYS A 256 21.71 -25.55 1.24
C LYS A 256 21.36 -25.56 -0.24
N LEU A 257 20.82 -24.46 -0.73
CA LEU A 257 20.64 -24.22 -2.16
C LEU A 257 21.87 -23.51 -2.71
N PHE A 258 22.46 -24.07 -3.75
CA PHE A 258 23.61 -23.52 -4.48
C PHE A 258 23.12 -22.91 -5.79
N LEU A 259 23.47 -21.65 -6.01
CA LEU A 259 23.30 -20.94 -7.28
C LEU A 259 24.69 -20.74 -7.89
N ILE A 260 24.93 -21.41 -9.01
CA ILE A 260 26.25 -21.48 -9.64
C ILE A 260 26.20 -20.66 -10.92
N PHE A 261 27.05 -19.65 -11.04
CA PHE A 261 27.06 -18.67 -12.12
C PHE A 261 28.18 -18.92 -13.12
N TYR A 262 27.90 -18.66 -14.39
CA TYR A 262 28.80 -18.89 -15.51
C TYR A 262 28.96 -17.65 -16.40
N GLU A 263 30.18 -17.44 -16.87
CA GLU A 263 30.55 -16.46 -17.89
C GLU A 263 31.38 -17.17 -18.95
N ALA A 264 30.99 -17.07 -20.22
CA ALA A 264 31.68 -17.70 -21.35
C ALA A 264 32.04 -19.19 -21.10
N ASP A 265 31.04 -19.99 -20.72
CA ASP A 265 31.12 -21.42 -20.40
C ASP A 265 31.96 -21.79 -19.15
N LYS A 266 32.46 -20.81 -18.37
CA LYS A 266 33.27 -21.06 -17.16
C LYS A 266 32.54 -20.63 -15.90
N LYS A 267 32.61 -21.47 -14.87
CA LYS A 267 32.10 -21.13 -13.54
C LYS A 267 32.88 -19.95 -12.95
N VAL A 268 32.18 -18.89 -12.54
CA VAL A 268 32.77 -17.68 -11.96
C VAL A 268 32.40 -17.47 -10.49
N ARG A 269 31.20 -17.86 -10.05
CA ARG A 269 30.69 -17.58 -8.69
C ARG A 269 29.72 -18.67 -8.22
N ILE A 270 29.68 -18.91 -6.91
CA ILE A 270 28.65 -19.75 -6.26
C ILE A 270 28.06 -18.96 -5.10
N GLU A 271 26.74 -18.84 -5.06
CA GLU A 271 25.98 -18.35 -3.92
C GLU A 271 25.31 -19.50 -3.18
N GLN A 272 25.24 -19.39 -1.85
CA GLN A 272 24.68 -20.41 -0.97
C GLN A 272 23.55 -19.83 -0.12
N ILE A 273 22.38 -20.46 -0.17
CA ILE A 273 21.20 -20.08 0.61
C ILE A 273 20.86 -21.21 1.58
N GLU A 274 20.77 -20.90 2.87
CA GLU A 274 20.36 -21.86 3.90
C GLU A 274 18.87 -22.20 3.76
N LEU A 275 18.46 -23.41 4.17
CA LEU A 275 17.04 -23.77 4.21
C LEU A 275 16.28 -22.84 5.18
N ASN A 276 15.13 -22.33 4.74
CA ASN A 276 14.30 -21.33 5.40
C ASN A 276 14.91 -19.92 5.45
N ASP A 277 15.81 -19.60 4.52
CA ASP A 277 16.38 -18.27 4.34
C ASP A 277 15.96 -17.63 3.01
N LYS A 278 16.08 -16.30 2.96
CA LYS A 278 15.86 -15.49 1.75
C LYS A 278 17.06 -14.60 1.52
N ARG A 279 17.42 -14.37 0.26
CA ARG A 279 18.45 -13.37 -0.09
C ARG A 279 18.15 -12.66 -1.39
N LEU A 280 18.69 -11.44 -1.46
CA LEU A 280 18.72 -10.66 -2.67
C LEU A 280 20.10 -10.80 -3.29
N ILE A 281 20.18 -11.32 -4.51
CA ILE A 281 21.44 -11.60 -5.19
C ILE A 281 21.62 -10.60 -6.33
N ASN A 282 22.78 -9.94 -6.33
CA ASN A 282 23.23 -9.07 -7.42
C ASN A 282 24.35 -9.78 -8.21
N VAL A 283 24.22 -9.78 -9.53
CA VAL A 283 25.07 -10.48 -10.49
C VAL A 283 25.58 -9.48 -11.54
N GLU A 284 26.86 -9.58 -11.90
CA GLU A 284 27.50 -8.73 -12.91
C GLU A 284 26.92 -8.94 -14.32
N GLU A 285 26.96 -7.92 -15.18
CA GLU A 285 26.28 -7.93 -16.50
C GLU A 285 26.79 -9.00 -17.47
N ASN A 286 28.02 -9.45 -17.30
CA ASN A 286 28.70 -10.46 -18.12
C ASN A 286 28.26 -11.89 -17.81
N ILE A 287 27.61 -12.13 -16.67
CA ILE A 287 27.08 -13.44 -16.28
C ILE A 287 25.69 -13.61 -16.88
N ASN A 288 25.52 -14.58 -17.77
CA ASN A 288 24.26 -14.82 -18.50
C ASN A 288 23.59 -16.15 -18.16
N ALA A 289 24.31 -17.07 -17.51
CA ALA A 289 23.84 -18.42 -17.23
C ALA A 289 24.04 -18.81 -15.76
N MET A 290 23.09 -19.60 -15.25
CA MET A 290 23.08 -20.11 -13.88
C MET A 290 22.66 -21.58 -13.83
N ARG A 291 23.15 -22.30 -12.82
CA ARG A 291 22.73 -23.66 -12.46
C ARG A 291 22.33 -23.73 -10.99
N LEU A 292 21.33 -24.55 -10.68
CA LEU A 292 20.91 -24.85 -9.31
C LEU A 292 21.36 -26.25 -8.86
N ALA A 293 21.75 -26.37 -7.60
CA ALA A 293 21.96 -27.65 -6.93
C ALA A 293 21.60 -27.54 -5.45
N ILE A 294 21.05 -28.60 -4.84
CA ILE A 294 20.88 -28.67 -3.39
C ILE A 294 22.05 -29.46 -2.83
N ARG A 295 22.83 -28.87 -1.94
CA ARG A 295 23.89 -29.55 -1.21
C ARG A 295 23.34 -30.05 0.12
N VAL A 296 23.55 -31.34 0.41
CA VAL A 296 23.10 -31.98 1.65
C VAL A 296 24.27 -32.67 2.34
N ASP A 297 24.35 -32.53 3.66
CA ASP A 297 25.24 -33.30 4.53
C ASP A 297 24.54 -33.65 5.86
N GLY A 298 25.05 -34.67 6.56
CA GLY A 298 24.52 -35.14 7.84
C GLY A 298 23.56 -36.33 7.75
N ARG A 299 22.78 -36.56 8.82
CA ARG A 299 21.89 -37.72 8.98
C ARG A 299 20.50 -37.29 9.43
N GLY A 300 19.46 -37.72 8.70
CA GLY A 300 18.06 -37.46 9.05
C GLY A 300 17.18 -37.20 7.83
N ALA A 301 15.96 -36.73 8.09
CA ALA A 301 14.99 -36.39 7.06
C ALA A 301 14.96 -34.88 6.76
N PHE A 302 14.62 -34.54 5.52
CA PHE A 302 14.30 -33.18 5.13
C PHE A 302 13.25 -33.14 4.00
N THR A 303 12.52 -32.03 3.93
CA THR A 303 11.59 -31.71 2.86
C THR A 303 11.97 -30.38 2.23
N ILE A 304 11.74 -30.26 0.93
CA ILE A 304 11.74 -28.97 0.25
C ILE A 304 10.29 -28.62 -0.07
N GLU A 305 9.88 -27.45 0.36
CA GLU A 305 8.53 -26.91 0.12
C GLU A 305 8.52 -25.88 -0.99
N ASN A 306 9.63 -25.14 -1.17
CA ASN A 306 9.74 -24.10 -2.19
C ASN A 306 11.19 -23.79 -2.55
N ILE A 307 11.42 -23.58 -3.84
CA ILE A 307 12.59 -22.86 -4.35
C ILE A 307 12.03 -21.83 -5.33
N ALA A 308 12.12 -20.56 -4.98
CA ALA A 308 11.63 -19.48 -5.83
C ALA A 308 12.73 -18.46 -6.12
N ILE A 309 12.78 -18.03 -7.39
CA ILE A 309 13.71 -17.01 -7.89
C ILE A 309 12.92 -16.03 -8.75
N SER A 310 12.77 -14.78 -8.28
CA SER A 310 11.97 -13.72 -8.91
C SER A 310 10.63 -14.22 -9.48
N GLY A 311 9.76 -14.71 -8.61
CA GLY A 311 8.45 -15.23 -9.00
C GLY A 311 8.48 -16.56 -9.76
N ASN A 312 9.62 -17.10 -10.17
CA ASN A 312 9.66 -18.41 -10.84
C ASN A 312 9.86 -19.53 -9.81
N GLY A 313 9.03 -20.56 -9.87
CA GLY A 313 9.11 -21.75 -9.03
C GLY A 313 9.99 -22.82 -9.66
N TYR A 314 10.89 -23.40 -8.86
CA TYR A 314 11.82 -24.45 -9.29
C TYR A 314 11.59 -25.77 -8.56
N TRP A 315 10.69 -25.82 -7.58
CA TRP A 315 10.32 -27.03 -6.86
C TRP A 315 8.80 -27.25 -6.94
N LEU A 316 8.37 -28.20 -7.78
CA LEU A 316 6.97 -28.55 -7.98
C LEU A 316 6.78 -30.06 -7.77
N ASN A 317 6.03 -30.43 -6.74
CA ASN A 317 5.75 -31.82 -6.38
C ASN A 317 4.47 -32.28 -7.10
N ASN A 318 4.54 -33.32 -7.93
CA ASN A 318 3.52 -33.60 -8.93
C ASN A 318 2.36 -34.47 -8.45
N ASN A 319 1.14 -33.93 -8.63
CA ASN A 319 -0.12 -34.59 -9.00
C ASN A 319 -1.17 -33.50 -9.34
N ILE A 320 -0.82 -32.54 -10.20
CA ILE A 320 -1.73 -31.44 -10.57
C ILE A 320 -2.51 -31.83 -11.82
N THR A 321 -3.69 -32.42 -11.63
CA THR A 321 -4.61 -32.73 -12.72
C THR A 321 -5.68 -31.64 -12.82
N PHE A 322 -5.64 -30.86 -13.89
CA PHE A 322 -6.68 -29.89 -14.21
C PHE A 322 -7.85 -30.58 -14.92
N ASN A 323 -9.07 -30.36 -14.42
CA ASN A 323 -10.29 -30.85 -15.05
C ASN A 323 -11.07 -29.68 -15.68
N GLN A 324 -11.01 -29.52 -17.01
CA GLN A 324 -12.12 -29.13 -17.90
C GLN A 324 -11.64 -28.55 -19.23
N LYS A 325 -12.47 -28.75 -20.27
CA LYS A 325 -12.52 -27.93 -21.49
C LYS A 325 -13.73 -27.01 -21.41
N LEU A 326 -13.57 -25.75 -21.83
CA LEU A 326 -14.68 -24.91 -22.28
C LEU A 326 -14.34 -24.38 -23.67
N LYS A 327 -15.16 -24.76 -24.65
CA LYS A 327 -15.24 -24.11 -25.96
C LYS A 327 -16.59 -23.43 -26.04
N SER A 328 -16.57 -22.10 -25.99
CA SER A 328 -17.67 -21.20 -26.32
C SER A 328 -17.12 -20.15 -27.26
N SER A 329 -17.89 -19.77 -28.28
CA SER A 329 -17.55 -18.61 -29.12
C SER A 329 -17.96 -17.34 -28.37
N TYR A 330 -17.06 -16.37 -28.29
CA TYR A 330 -17.32 -15.04 -27.74
C TYR A 330 -17.19 -13.98 -28.83
N ASP A 331 -17.91 -12.86 -28.72
CA ASP A 331 -17.73 -11.72 -29.64
C ASP A 331 -16.32 -11.12 -29.50
N TYR A 332 -15.84 -11.05 -28.26
CA TYR A 332 -14.47 -10.68 -27.92
C TYR A 332 -13.84 -11.76 -27.03
N HIS A 333 -12.64 -12.22 -27.39
CA HIS A 333 -11.90 -13.23 -26.65
C HIS A 333 -10.47 -12.76 -26.41
N PHE A 334 -10.08 -12.62 -25.15
CA PHE A 334 -8.77 -12.15 -24.73
C PHE A 334 -8.07 -13.22 -23.90
N GLU A 335 -7.02 -13.82 -24.45
CA GLU A 335 -6.13 -14.71 -23.69
C GLU A 335 -5.29 -13.89 -22.70
N LEU A 336 -5.03 -14.46 -21.52
CA LEU A 336 -4.22 -13.85 -20.48
C LEU A 336 -3.01 -14.75 -20.14
N PRO A 337 -2.06 -14.93 -21.09
CA PRO A 337 -0.83 -15.65 -20.80
C PRO A 337 0.06 -14.84 -19.86
N LYS A 338 1.12 -15.48 -19.33
CA LYS A 338 2.04 -14.88 -18.33
C LYS A 338 2.51 -13.48 -18.72
N GLU A 339 2.83 -13.28 -20.00
CA GLU A 339 3.39 -12.04 -20.56
C GLU A 339 2.41 -10.86 -20.54
N THR A 340 1.12 -11.13 -20.32
CA THR A 340 0.07 -10.10 -20.20
C THR A 340 -0.32 -9.81 -18.76
N LEU A 341 0.27 -10.53 -17.80
CA LEU A 341 0.01 -10.39 -16.38
C LEU A 341 1.19 -9.70 -15.72
N PHE A 342 0.91 -8.64 -14.97
CA PHE A 342 1.93 -7.80 -14.33
C PHE A 342 1.73 -7.77 -12.82
N ASN A 343 2.80 -7.47 -12.08
CA ASN A 343 2.82 -7.36 -10.61
C ASN A 343 2.55 -8.65 -9.82
N TRP A 344 2.42 -9.82 -10.47
CA TRP A 344 2.18 -11.10 -9.78
C TRP A 344 3.44 -11.66 -9.09
N GLU A 345 4.64 -11.31 -9.56
CA GLU A 345 5.91 -11.84 -9.03
C GLU A 345 6.34 -11.21 -7.69
N LYS A 346 5.61 -10.18 -7.22
CA LYS A 346 5.90 -9.48 -5.96
C LYS A 346 5.85 -10.46 -4.78
N ASP A 347 6.87 -10.39 -3.93
CA ASP A 347 7.03 -11.14 -2.66
C ASP A 347 7.02 -12.68 -2.76
N ASN A 348 7.17 -13.26 -3.95
CA ASN A 348 7.12 -14.71 -4.20
C ASN A 348 5.84 -15.39 -3.66
N LYS A 349 4.74 -14.64 -3.49
CA LYS A 349 3.43 -15.14 -3.04
C LYS A 349 2.62 -15.78 -4.17
N ILE A 350 2.89 -15.40 -5.41
CA ILE A 350 2.46 -16.12 -6.61
C ILE A 350 3.73 -16.53 -7.37
N LEU A 351 3.82 -17.82 -7.68
CA LEU A 351 4.93 -18.38 -8.43
C LEU A 351 4.46 -18.83 -9.82
N TYR A 352 5.34 -18.78 -10.81
CA TYR A 352 5.12 -19.36 -12.12
C TYR A 352 6.11 -20.51 -12.35
N HIS A 353 5.59 -21.67 -12.73
CA HIS A 353 6.39 -22.87 -13.00
C HIS A 353 6.46 -23.12 -14.52
N GLU A 354 7.56 -22.70 -15.15
CA GLU A 354 7.71 -22.72 -16.61
C GLU A 354 7.55 -24.11 -17.23
N THR A 355 7.99 -25.17 -16.53
CA THR A 355 7.93 -26.55 -17.04
C THR A 355 6.50 -27.09 -17.23
N GLN A 356 5.52 -26.51 -16.54
CA GLN A 356 4.12 -26.95 -16.56
C GLN A 356 3.14 -25.85 -17.01
N ASP A 357 3.66 -24.65 -17.35
CA ASP A 357 2.88 -23.47 -17.69
C ASP A 357 1.74 -23.21 -16.70
N VAL A 358 2.10 -23.11 -15.42
CA VAL A 358 1.14 -23.02 -14.31
C VAL A 358 1.57 -21.99 -13.27
N PHE A 359 0.60 -21.24 -12.77
CA PHE A 359 0.79 -20.38 -11.60
C PHE A 359 0.45 -21.15 -10.32
N GLU A 360 1.25 -20.97 -9.28
CA GLU A 360 0.98 -21.40 -7.91
C GLU A 360 0.70 -20.15 -7.06
N SER A 361 -0.50 -20.06 -6.50
CA SER A 361 -0.77 -19.12 -5.43
C SER A 361 -0.40 -19.76 -4.09
N ARG A 362 0.40 -19.05 -3.29
CA ARG A 362 0.79 -19.42 -1.92
C ARG A 362 0.10 -18.55 -0.87
N LEU A 363 -0.96 -17.83 -1.26
CA LEU A 363 -1.73 -16.94 -0.39
C LEU A 363 -2.51 -17.74 0.67
N ILE A 364 -2.49 -17.27 1.92
CA ILE A 364 -3.14 -17.93 3.07
C ILE A 364 -4.05 -16.97 3.84
N GLY A 365 -5.02 -17.52 4.57
CA GLY A 365 -5.91 -16.72 5.41
C GLY A 365 -6.72 -15.70 4.59
N ASN A 366 -6.60 -14.43 4.93
CA ASN A 366 -7.27 -13.33 4.23
C ASN A 366 -6.39 -12.70 3.14
N GLN A 367 -5.26 -13.32 2.79
CA GLN A 367 -4.34 -12.77 1.79
C GLN A 367 -4.95 -12.73 0.39
N PHE A 368 -4.63 -11.65 -0.31
CA PHE A 368 -5.00 -11.45 -1.70
C PHE A 368 -3.89 -10.69 -2.42
N MET A 369 -3.86 -10.81 -3.74
CA MET A 369 -3.01 -10.00 -4.62
C MET A 369 -3.81 -9.53 -5.82
N TYR A 370 -3.56 -8.30 -6.24
CA TYR A 370 -4.05 -7.78 -7.52
C TYR A 370 -3.00 -7.94 -8.60
N VAL A 371 -3.41 -8.50 -9.74
CA VAL A 371 -2.58 -8.75 -10.92
C VAL A 371 -3.16 -7.93 -12.06
N SER A 372 -2.40 -6.94 -12.55
CA SER A 372 -2.83 -6.11 -13.69
C SER A 372 -2.83 -6.94 -14.97
N CYS A 373 -3.82 -6.70 -15.84
CA CYS A 373 -3.93 -7.36 -17.14
C CYS A 373 -3.56 -6.38 -18.26
N PHE A 374 -2.90 -6.88 -19.31
CA PHE A 374 -2.56 -6.22 -20.58
C PHE A 374 -1.54 -5.06 -20.51
N GLU A 375 -1.48 -4.33 -19.41
CA GLU A 375 -0.58 -3.19 -19.23
C GLU A 375 0.15 -3.28 -17.88
N ASP A 376 1.44 -2.95 -17.90
CA ASP A 376 2.25 -2.77 -16.70
C ASP A 376 1.99 -1.39 -16.09
N ILE A 377 0.79 -1.25 -15.52
CA ILE A 377 0.39 -0.08 -14.76
C ILE A 377 -0.21 -0.53 -13.43
N ASP A 378 0.01 0.27 -12.39
CA ASP A 378 -0.60 0.04 -11.09
C ASP A 378 -2.13 0.03 -11.21
N VAL A 379 -2.83 -0.78 -10.40
CA VAL A 379 -4.29 -0.86 -10.40
C VAL A 379 -4.97 0.51 -10.22
N HIS A 380 -4.32 1.50 -9.58
CA HIS A 380 -4.89 2.83 -9.37
C HIS A 380 -4.88 3.72 -10.62
N GLU A 381 -3.92 3.54 -11.52
CA GLU A 381 -3.75 4.39 -12.70
C GLU A 381 -4.85 4.16 -13.74
N ALA A 382 -5.20 5.21 -14.50
CA ALA A 382 -6.10 5.07 -15.63
C ALA A 382 -5.48 4.20 -16.74
N PRO A 383 -6.28 3.37 -17.44
CA PRO A 383 -5.76 2.56 -18.54
C PRO A 383 -5.21 3.46 -19.65
N LYS A 384 -4.06 3.11 -20.23
CA LYS A 384 -3.53 3.81 -21.42
C LYS A 384 -4.35 3.42 -22.65
N LYS A 385 -4.79 2.16 -22.71
CA LYS A 385 -5.69 1.61 -23.73
C LYS A 385 -6.86 0.89 -23.07
N SER A 386 -8.07 1.29 -23.45
CA SER A 386 -9.28 0.59 -22.99
C SER A 386 -9.34 -0.85 -23.51
N LEU A 387 -9.80 -1.79 -22.69
CA LEU A 387 -10.07 -3.16 -23.12
C LEU A 387 -11.15 -3.21 -24.22
N LEU A 388 -12.22 -2.44 -24.02
CA LEU A 388 -13.30 -2.22 -24.99
C LEU A 388 -13.97 -0.86 -24.73
N HIS A 389 -14.59 -0.27 -25.74
CA HIS A 389 -15.38 0.97 -25.58
C HIS A 389 -16.87 0.63 -25.51
N PRO A 390 -17.53 0.80 -24.34
CA PRO A 390 -18.94 0.46 -24.19
C PRO A 390 -19.84 1.24 -25.13
N LYS A 391 -20.81 0.56 -25.74
CA LYS A 391 -21.87 1.19 -26.54
C LYS A 391 -23.03 1.59 -25.65
N ASP A 392 -23.63 2.74 -25.94
CA ASP A 392 -24.87 3.17 -25.29
C ASP A 392 -25.97 2.12 -25.52
N LYS A 393 -26.83 1.91 -24.52
CA LYS A 393 -27.93 0.93 -24.55
C LYS A 393 -27.52 -0.53 -24.83
N HIS A 394 -26.32 -0.94 -24.40
CA HIS A 394 -25.88 -2.34 -24.45
C HIS A 394 -25.63 -2.90 -23.05
N TYR A 395 -25.73 -4.21 -22.92
CA TYR A 395 -25.19 -4.97 -21.81
C TYR A 395 -24.14 -5.95 -22.32
N TYR A 396 -23.22 -6.31 -21.43
CA TYR A 396 -22.07 -7.14 -21.75
C TYR A 396 -22.09 -8.38 -20.89
N GLU A 397 -22.00 -9.55 -21.50
CA GLU A 397 -21.88 -10.80 -20.80
C GLU A 397 -20.40 -11.17 -20.69
N PHE A 398 -19.83 -10.96 -19.50
CA PHE A 398 -18.46 -11.31 -19.20
C PHE A 398 -18.37 -12.75 -18.71
N TYR A 399 -17.36 -13.47 -19.19
CA TYR A 399 -16.94 -14.76 -18.69
C TYR A 399 -15.41 -14.73 -18.51
N ALA A 400 -14.94 -14.75 -17.27
CA ALA A 400 -13.53 -14.95 -16.98
C ALA A 400 -13.28 -16.46 -16.78
N GLY A 401 -12.44 -17.09 -17.58
CA GLY A 401 -12.16 -18.51 -17.51
C GLY A 401 -10.76 -18.80 -16.97
N ALA A 402 -10.62 -19.86 -16.16
CA ALA A 402 -9.33 -20.42 -15.76
C ALA A 402 -9.48 -21.88 -15.32
N GLU A 403 -8.43 -22.67 -15.54
CA GLU A 403 -8.29 -23.98 -14.91
C GLU A 403 -7.71 -23.77 -13.50
N THR A 404 -8.29 -24.39 -12.47
CA THR A 404 -7.85 -24.24 -11.07
C THR A 404 -7.76 -25.59 -10.36
N VAL A 405 -6.81 -25.74 -9.44
CA VAL A 405 -6.63 -26.90 -8.55
C VAL A 405 -6.32 -26.39 -7.14
N GLY A 406 -6.94 -26.99 -6.12
CA GLY A 406 -6.84 -26.52 -4.73
C GLY A 406 -7.91 -25.49 -4.38
N ASP A 407 -7.63 -24.63 -3.40
CA ASP A 407 -8.60 -23.65 -2.87
C ASP A 407 -8.44 -22.25 -3.52
N VAL A 408 -7.54 -22.12 -4.51
CA VAL A 408 -7.26 -20.84 -5.18
C VAL A 408 -8.52 -20.26 -5.82
N GLU A 409 -8.75 -18.98 -5.56
CA GLU A 409 -9.84 -18.21 -6.15
C GLU A 409 -9.27 -17.07 -6.99
N ALA A 410 -9.73 -16.99 -8.25
CA ALA A 410 -9.46 -15.87 -9.13
C ALA A 410 -10.76 -15.10 -9.38
N THR A 411 -10.67 -13.77 -9.36
CA THR A 411 -11.79 -12.87 -9.61
C THR A 411 -11.34 -11.76 -10.54
N LEU A 412 -12.00 -11.58 -11.68
CA LEU A 412 -11.76 -10.46 -12.57
C LEU A 412 -12.51 -9.23 -12.06
N PHE A 413 -11.80 -8.13 -11.89
CA PHE A 413 -12.37 -6.82 -11.64
C PHE A 413 -12.41 -6.01 -12.94
N VAL A 414 -13.51 -5.29 -13.14
CA VAL A 414 -13.75 -4.44 -14.31
C VAL A 414 -14.07 -3.04 -13.81
N LEU A 415 -13.15 -2.09 -14.02
CA LEU A 415 -13.24 -0.72 -13.51
C LEU A 415 -13.54 0.26 -14.65
N GLU A 416 -14.61 1.03 -14.49
CA GLU A 416 -15.06 2.06 -15.42
C GLU A 416 -14.32 3.38 -15.20
N TYR A 417 -13.95 4.04 -16.31
CA TYR A 417 -13.38 5.38 -16.32
C TYR A 417 -14.19 6.32 -17.22
N LYS A 418 -14.22 7.60 -16.85
CA LYS A 418 -14.72 8.70 -17.68
C LYS A 418 -13.66 9.80 -17.69
N TYR A 419 -13.04 10.03 -18.84
CA TYR A 419 -11.97 11.03 -19.02
C TYR A 419 -10.85 10.89 -17.95
N GLY A 420 -10.38 9.66 -17.73
CA GLY A 420 -9.34 9.35 -16.75
C GLY A 420 -9.79 9.27 -15.28
N ARG A 421 -11.06 9.56 -14.96
CA ARG A 421 -11.59 9.46 -13.58
C ARG A 421 -12.39 8.17 -13.38
N LYS A 422 -12.07 7.41 -12.33
CA LYS A 422 -12.80 6.20 -11.90
C LYS A 422 -14.29 6.52 -11.67
N GLN A 423 -15.16 5.63 -12.15
CA GLN A 423 -16.62 5.77 -12.02
C GLN A 423 -17.22 4.66 -11.17
N LYS A 424 -16.98 3.39 -11.55
CA LYS A 424 -17.62 2.24 -10.94
C LYS A 424 -16.79 0.97 -11.11
N LEU A 425 -16.71 0.17 -10.06
CA LEU A 425 -16.05 -1.13 -10.06
C LEU A 425 -17.07 -2.27 -10.15
N HIS A 426 -16.79 -3.26 -10.99
CA HIS A 426 -17.56 -4.49 -11.11
C HIS A 426 -16.70 -5.71 -10.83
N GLN A 427 -17.34 -6.81 -10.41
CA GLN A 427 -16.69 -8.07 -10.07
C GLN A 427 -17.24 -9.20 -10.95
N VAL A 428 -16.34 -9.96 -11.57
CA VAL A 428 -16.63 -11.13 -12.41
C VAL A 428 -15.86 -12.33 -11.85
N PRO A 429 -16.51 -13.19 -11.03
CA PRO A 429 -15.88 -14.40 -10.54
C PRO A 429 -15.47 -15.32 -11.69
N PHE A 430 -14.30 -15.96 -11.60
CA PHE A 430 -13.87 -16.89 -12.64
C PHE A 430 -14.80 -18.11 -12.73
N ASN A 431 -14.90 -18.65 -13.94
CA ASN A 431 -15.77 -19.76 -14.35
C ASN A 431 -17.26 -19.51 -14.10
N LYS A 432 -17.66 -18.24 -13.98
CA LYS A 432 -19.05 -17.81 -13.88
C LYS A 432 -19.31 -16.70 -14.90
N LYS A 433 -20.48 -16.76 -15.52
CA LYS A 433 -20.97 -15.71 -16.41
C LYS A 433 -21.56 -14.58 -15.56
N THR A 434 -21.14 -13.34 -15.83
CA THR A 434 -21.63 -12.13 -15.17
C THR A 434 -22.09 -11.12 -16.21
N ILE A 435 -23.22 -10.48 -15.97
CA ILE A 435 -23.78 -9.47 -16.88
C ILE A 435 -23.46 -8.07 -16.32
N LEU A 436 -22.76 -7.27 -17.11
CA LEU A 436 -22.35 -5.91 -16.77
C LEU A 436 -23.07 -4.90 -17.68
N GLN A 437 -23.47 -3.77 -17.09
CA GLN A 437 -23.92 -2.59 -17.82
C GLN A 437 -23.09 -1.41 -17.35
N PHE A 438 -22.49 -0.71 -18.31
CA PHE A 438 -21.61 0.43 -18.06
C PHE A 438 -22.39 1.75 -18.14
N ASN A 439 -21.87 2.80 -17.50
CA ASN A 439 -22.48 4.12 -17.57
C ASN A 439 -22.45 4.68 -19.01
N LYS A 440 -23.45 5.49 -19.37
CA LYS A 440 -23.60 6.07 -20.72
C LYS A 440 -22.36 6.84 -21.23
N ASN A 441 -21.57 7.39 -20.32
CA ASN A 441 -20.41 8.22 -20.63
C ASN A 441 -19.08 7.53 -20.28
N THR A 442 -19.07 6.21 -20.09
CA THR A 442 -17.84 5.46 -19.82
C THR A 442 -16.98 5.49 -21.07
N THR A 443 -15.79 6.08 -20.95
CA THR A 443 -14.85 6.22 -22.06
C THR A 443 -13.96 5.00 -22.15
N ASP A 444 -13.56 4.46 -21.00
CA ASP A 444 -12.55 3.41 -20.90
C ASP A 444 -12.89 2.39 -19.80
N ILE A 445 -12.41 1.17 -20.00
CA ILE A 445 -12.51 0.06 -19.05
C ILE A 445 -11.12 -0.51 -18.81
N LYS A 446 -10.82 -0.74 -17.53
CA LYS A 446 -9.62 -1.45 -17.08
C LYS A 446 -9.99 -2.77 -16.42
N CYS A 447 -9.17 -3.79 -16.65
CA CYS A 447 -9.30 -5.10 -16.03
C CYS A 447 -8.07 -5.47 -15.21
N PHE A 448 -8.29 -6.10 -14.06
CA PHE A 448 -7.26 -6.69 -13.22
C PHE A 448 -7.84 -7.88 -12.46
N ILE A 449 -7.00 -8.82 -12.05
CA ILE A 449 -7.43 -10.04 -11.36
C ILE A 449 -7.07 -9.94 -9.90
N ARG A 450 -8.01 -10.29 -9.01
CA ARG A 450 -7.70 -10.63 -7.63
C ARG A 450 -7.50 -12.13 -7.50
N ILE A 451 -6.32 -12.52 -7.01
CA ILE A 451 -5.99 -13.90 -6.63
C ILE A 451 -6.02 -13.99 -5.11
N SER A 452 -6.60 -15.06 -4.57
CA SER A 452 -6.63 -15.37 -3.14
C SER A 452 -6.57 -16.88 -2.90
N ASN A 453 -6.20 -17.30 -1.69
CA ASN A 453 -6.02 -18.69 -1.26
C ASN A 453 -4.91 -19.47 -1.98
N LYS A 454 -4.54 -20.62 -1.41
CA LYS A 454 -3.48 -21.50 -1.93
C LYS A 454 -4.02 -22.45 -3.00
N GLY A 455 -3.28 -22.61 -4.08
CA GLY A 455 -3.59 -23.57 -5.15
C GLY A 455 -2.87 -23.26 -6.45
N TYR A 456 -3.28 -23.91 -7.53
CA TYR A 456 -2.68 -23.78 -8.85
C TYR A 456 -3.70 -23.31 -9.87
N PHE A 457 -3.29 -22.47 -10.82
CA PHE A 457 -4.17 -21.98 -11.88
C PHE A 457 -3.42 -21.73 -13.20
N ARG A 458 -4.13 -21.86 -14.33
CA ARG A 458 -3.59 -21.61 -15.69
C ARG A 458 -4.70 -21.36 -16.71
N ASN A 459 -4.32 -21.13 -17.97
CA ASN A 459 -5.24 -20.93 -19.11
C ASN A 459 -6.28 -19.84 -18.82
N LEU A 460 -5.81 -18.68 -18.35
CA LEU A 460 -6.67 -17.56 -18.02
C LEU A 460 -7.15 -16.87 -19.29
N TYR A 461 -8.43 -16.53 -19.38
CA TYR A 461 -8.97 -15.75 -20.49
C TYR A 461 -10.20 -14.94 -20.09
N ILE A 462 -10.52 -13.92 -20.88
CA ILE A 462 -11.73 -13.09 -20.76
C ILE A 462 -12.53 -13.24 -22.07
N GLY A 463 -13.73 -13.82 -21.97
CA GLY A 463 -14.73 -13.81 -23.03
C GLY A 463 -15.79 -12.74 -22.75
N VAL A 464 -16.17 -11.98 -23.78
CA VAL A 464 -17.23 -10.96 -23.69
C VAL A 464 -18.19 -11.12 -24.86
N ASN A 465 -19.49 -11.20 -24.57
CA ASN A 465 -20.54 -11.05 -25.57
C ASN A 465 -21.24 -9.70 -25.43
N GLU A 466 -21.39 -8.98 -26.54
CA GLU A 466 -22.04 -7.68 -26.58
C GLU A 466 -23.50 -7.84 -27.02
N ASN A 467 -24.44 -7.36 -26.21
CA ASN A 467 -25.86 -7.50 -26.49
C ASN A 467 -26.58 -6.15 -26.38
N ALA A 468 -27.38 -5.80 -27.40
CA ALA A 468 -28.24 -4.62 -27.35
C ALA A 468 -29.38 -4.82 -26.34
N ILE A 469 -29.66 -3.80 -25.52
CA ILE A 469 -30.80 -3.81 -24.59
C ILE A 469 -32.10 -3.75 -25.39
N LYS A 470 -32.95 -4.77 -25.24
CA LYS A 470 -34.27 -4.81 -25.86
C LYS A 470 -35.29 -4.13 -24.95
N ILE A 471 -35.99 -3.13 -25.50
CA ILE A 471 -37.19 -2.57 -24.87
C ILE A 471 -38.31 -3.58 -25.11
N THR A 472 -38.77 -4.23 -24.04
CA THR A 472 -39.80 -5.29 -24.13
C THR A 472 -41.21 -4.71 -24.17
N ASN A 473 -41.41 -3.55 -23.53
CA ASN A 473 -42.67 -2.85 -23.50
C ASN A 473 -42.46 -1.36 -23.15
N SER A 474 -43.39 -0.48 -23.49
CA SER A 474 -43.31 0.95 -23.20
C SER A 474 -44.68 1.56 -22.97
N LEU A 475 -44.77 2.46 -22.00
CA LEU A 475 -45.94 3.26 -21.67
C LEU A 475 -45.62 4.73 -21.90
N GLU A 476 -46.36 5.37 -22.80
CA GLU A 476 -46.41 6.82 -22.89
C GLU A 476 -47.58 7.33 -22.05
N VAL A 477 -47.27 8.14 -21.03
CA VAL A 477 -48.28 8.64 -20.09
C VAL A 477 -49.09 9.72 -20.78
N ASP A 478 -50.39 9.48 -20.94
CA ASP A 478 -51.31 10.46 -21.52
C ASP A 478 -51.38 11.72 -20.63
N LEU A 479 -50.85 12.82 -21.16
CA LEU A 479 -50.74 14.10 -20.49
C LEU A 479 -52.07 14.89 -20.48
N ASN A 480 -53.18 14.33 -20.94
CA ASN A 480 -54.48 14.98 -20.79
C ASN A 480 -54.82 15.22 -19.30
N HIS A 481 -55.08 16.46 -18.92
CA HIS A 481 -55.33 16.87 -17.53
C HIS A 481 -56.48 16.10 -16.88
N LYS A 482 -57.46 15.62 -17.68
CA LYS A 482 -58.60 14.83 -17.19
C LYS A 482 -58.20 13.47 -16.61
N ASN A 483 -57.00 12.99 -16.92
CA ASN A 483 -56.46 11.75 -16.38
C ASN A 483 -55.70 11.96 -15.06
N TRP A 484 -55.55 13.19 -14.57
CA TRP A 484 -54.78 13.48 -13.36
C TRP A 484 -55.72 13.95 -12.24
N PHE A 485 -55.63 13.30 -11.09
CA PHE A 485 -56.59 13.47 -10.00
C PHE A 485 -55.91 13.94 -8.72
N GLN A 486 -56.44 15.02 -8.16
CA GLN A 486 -56.00 15.62 -6.90
C GLN A 486 -57.09 15.49 -5.83
N THR A 487 -56.72 15.57 -4.56
CA THR A 487 -57.67 15.61 -3.45
C THR A 487 -57.81 17.04 -2.94
N GLY A 488 -58.99 17.63 -3.14
CA GLY A 488 -59.22 19.07 -2.99
C GLY A 488 -59.05 19.82 -4.32
N ARG A 489 -59.65 21.01 -4.47
CA ARG A 489 -59.54 21.87 -5.68
C ARG A 489 -58.48 22.95 -5.47
N LEU A 490 -57.23 22.55 -5.24
CA LEU A 490 -56.14 23.48 -4.90
C LEU A 490 -55.09 23.65 -6.02
N LEU A 491 -55.14 22.83 -7.06
CA LEU A 491 -54.43 23.05 -8.33
C LEU A 491 -55.44 23.34 -9.43
N GLU A 492 -55.10 24.26 -10.33
CA GLU A 492 -55.78 24.40 -11.61
C GLU A 492 -55.01 23.58 -12.66
N LEU A 493 -55.70 22.66 -13.32
CA LEU A 493 -55.09 21.73 -14.27
C LEU A 493 -55.65 21.97 -15.67
N SER A 494 -54.77 22.07 -16.66
CA SER A 494 -55.15 22.33 -18.05
C SER A 494 -54.20 21.64 -19.03
N ASN A 495 -54.49 21.76 -20.33
CA ASN A 495 -53.59 21.35 -21.40
C ASN A 495 -53.33 22.51 -22.35
N GLU A 496 -52.09 22.63 -22.83
CA GLU A 496 -51.65 23.59 -23.84
C GLU A 496 -50.68 22.86 -24.78
N ASP A 497 -50.92 22.88 -26.10
CA ASP A 497 -50.06 22.26 -27.12
C ASP A 497 -49.57 20.84 -26.77
N ASN A 498 -50.50 19.98 -26.32
CA ASN A 498 -50.26 18.60 -25.85
C ASN A 498 -49.43 18.46 -24.56
N ALA A 499 -49.05 19.55 -23.90
CA ALA A 499 -48.44 19.53 -22.59
C ALA A 499 -49.48 19.54 -21.47
N PHE A 500 -49.13 18.94 -20.33
CA PHE A 500 -49.92 18.99 -19.10
C PHE A 500 -49.45 20.16 -18.23
N ILE A 501 -50.36 21.07 -17.89
CA ILE A 501 -50.05 22.24 -17.08
C ILE A 501 -50.78 22.15 -15.75
N GLY A 502 -50.07 22.46 -14.67
CA GLY A 502 -50.68 22.70 -13.37
C GLY A 502 -50.23 24.02 -12.77
N GLU A 503 -51.18 24.79 -12.27
CA GLU A 503 -50.96 26.03 -11.53
C GLU A 503 -51.28 25.79 -10.05
N SER A 504 -50.31 26.07 -9.19
CA SER A 504 -50.39 25.85 -7.75
C SER A 504 -50.52 27.17 -6.99
N HIS A 505 -51.57 27.25 -6.18
CA HIS A 505 -51.81 28.35 -5.24
C HIS A 505 -51.61 27.91 -3.78
N ILE A 506 -50.74 26.91 -3.55
CA ILE A 506 -50.55 26.26 -2.27
C ILE A 506 -49.41 26.92 -1.50
N ALA A 507 -49.62 27.25 -0.22
CA ALA A 507 -48.58 27.77 0.66
C ALA A 507 -47.43 26.76 0.85
N ASN A 508 -46.19 27.26 1.05
CA ASN A 508 -44.95 26.45 1.06
C ASN A 508 -44.91 25.32 2.11
N ASP A 509 -45.80 25.31 3.10
CA ASP A 509 -45.89 24.30 4.18
C ASP A 509 -46.80 23.10 3.85
N LYS A 510 -47.61 23.18 2.78
CA LYS A 510 -48.56 22.13 2.39
C LYS A 510 -48.13 21.35 1.16
N LYS A 511 -48.32 20.03 1.22
CA LYS A 511 -48.02 19.09 0.14
C LYS A 511 -49.31 18.55 -0.45
N LEU A 512 -49.42 18.60 -1.76
CA LEU A 512 -50.51 17.99 -2.51
C LEU A 512 -49.98 16.85 -3.36
N TYR A 513 -50.85 15.86 -3.60
CA TYR A 513 -50.56 14.74 -4.47
C TYR A 513 -51.52 14.72 -5.64
N LEU A 514 -50.97 14.46 -6.82
CA LEU A 514 -51.68 14.36 -8.07
C LEU A 514 -51.39 12.99 -8.69
N SER A 515 -52.37 12.09 -8.69
CA SER A 515 -52.22 10.72 -9.20
C SER A 515 -52.71 10.58 -10.64
N TYR A 516 -51.99 9.82 -11.45
CA TYR A 516 -52.39 9.49 -12.81
C TYR A 516 -53.42 8.35 -12.81
N LYS A 517 -54.54 8.56 -13.50
CA LYS A 517 -55.67 7.64 -13.69
C LYS A 517 -56.33 7.10 -12.41
N GLU A 518 -55.99 7.66 -11.26
CA GLU A 518 -56.47 7.17 -9.97
C GLU A 518 -57.11 8.26 -9.13
N LYS A 519 -58.38 8.08 -8.78
CA LYS A 519 -59.21 9.13 -8.16
C LYS A 519 -58.86 9.38 -6.69
N ASN A 520 -58.22 8.41 -6.04
CA ASN A 520 -57.74 8.55 -4.67
C ASN A 520 -56.24 8.89 -4.64
N ASN A 521 -55.83 9.77 -3.72
CA ASN A 521 -54.43 10.03 -3.42
C ASN A 521 -53.97 9.36 -2.11
N LYS A 522 -54.75 8.39 -1.62
CA LYS A 522 -54.38 7.57 -0.46
C LYS A 522 -53.50 6.43 -0.94
N PHE A 523 -52.19 6.59 -0.88
CA PHE A 523 -51.27 5.55 -1.36
C PHE A 523 -51.33 4.24 -0.56
N THR A 524 -52.07 4.16 0.53
CA THR A 524 -52.40 2.90 1.23
C THR A 524 -53.43 2.05 0.49
N GLU A 525 -54.21 2.64 -0.41
CA GLU A 525 -55.20 1.96 -1.23
C GLU A 525 -54.56 1.50 -2.55
N LEU A 526 -54.98 0.35 -3.07
CA LEU A 526 -54.49 -0.18 -4.34
C LEU A 526 -54.90 0.72 -5.51
N PRO A 527 -54.09 0.79 -6.57
CA PRO A 527 -54.53 1.37 -7.83
C PRO A 527 -55.68 0.51 -8.40
N THR A 528 -56.75 1.18 -8.82
CA THR A 528 -57.89 0.56 -9.50
C THR A 528 -57.61 0.33 -10.99
N ILE A 529 -56.63 1.03 -11.54
CA ILE A 529 -56.20 0.94 -12.93
C ILE A 529 -54.74 0.47 -12.97
N SER A 530 -54.52 -0.73 -13.51
CA SER A 530 -53.18 -1.22 -13.85
C SER A 530 -52.69 -0.48 -15.09
N LEU A 531 -51.60 0.31 -14.93
CA LEU A 531 -50.98 1.05 -16.03
C LEU A 531 -50.19 0.11 -16.94
N MET A 532 -49.49 -0.83 -16.33
CA MET A 532 -48.63 -1.81 -16.96
C MET A 532 -48.25 -2.87 -15.91
N PRO A 533 -48.29 -4.18 -16.24
CA PRO A 533 -47.86 -5.22 -15.31
C PRO A 533 -46.35 -5.15 -15.07
N ILE A 534 -45.90 -5.33 -13.83
CA ILE A 534 -44.48 -5.39 -13.50
C ILE A 534 -43.95 -6.81 -13.73
N GLN A 535 -43.01 -6.95 -14.66
CA GLN A 535 -42.30 -8.18 -14.96
C GLN A 535 -41.14 -8.40 -13.98
N GLN A 536 -41.02 -9.63 -13.50
CA GLN A 536 -39.86 -10.01 -12.69
C GLN A 536 -38.59 -9.97 -13.55
N LYS A 537 -37.46 -9.56 -12.95
CA LYS A 537 -36.15 -9.42 -13.62
C LYS A 537 -36.10 -8.37 -14.75
N HIS A 538 -37.00 -7.39 -14.74
CA HIS A 538 -36.95 -6.24 -15.63
C HIS A 538 -36.64 -4.96 -14.83
N VAL A 539 -36.19 -3.92 -15.53
CA VAL A 539 -36.05 -2.56 -14.98
C VAL A 539 -36.86 -1.59 -15.83
N TYR A 540 -37.24 -0.47 -15.21
CA TYR A 540 -38.16 0.50 -15.79
C TYR A 540 -37.49 1.88 -15.83
N GLU A 541 -37.27 2.42 -17.03
CA GLU A 541 -36.77 3.78 -17.22
C GLU A 541 -37.96 4.75 -17.26
N PHE A 542 -38.03 5.66 -16.28
CA PHE A 542 -38.99 6.76 -16.24
C PHE A 542 -38.32 8.04 -16.73
N TYR A 543 -38.89 8.72 -17.72
CA TYR A 543 -38.39 10.01 -18.18
C TYR A 543 -39.53 11.02 -18.20
N VAL A 544 -39.37 12.09 -17.42
CA VAL A 544 -40.33 13.20 -17.31
C VAL A 544 -39.65 14.49 -17.73
N ARG A 545 -40.06 15.07 -18.87
CA ARG A 545 -39.61 16.39 -19.31
C ARG A 545 -40.58 17.45 -18.81
N ALA A 546 -40.08 18.41 -18.04
CA ALA A 546 -40.90 19.42 -17.40
C ALA A 546 -40.18 20.77 -17.25
N ASP A 547 -40.94 21.85 -17.41
CA ASP A 547 -40.55 23.20 -17.01
C ASP A 547 -41.29 23.55 -15.71
N VAL A 548 -40.58 24.04 -14.70
CA VAL A 548 -41.15 24.37 -13.37
C VAL A 548 -40.69 25.77 -12.98
N GLU A 549 -41.63 26.63 -12.60
CA GLU A 549 -41.35 28.00 -12.18
C GLU A 549 -40.62 28.06 -10.82
N GLU A 550 -39.85 29.13 -10.62
CA GLU A 550 -39.11 29.39 -9.39
C GLU A 550 -40.08 29.56 -8.20
N GLY A 551 -39.85 28.81 -7.12
CA GLY A 551 -40.73 28.78 -5.94
C GLY A 551 -41.74 27.61 -5.91
N LEU A 552 -41.79 26.78 -6.96
CA LEU A 552 -42.61 25.57 -7.02
C LEU A 552 -41.75 24.29 -7.04
N GLU A 553 -42.07 23.33 -6.17
CA GLU A 553 -41.48 21.98 -6.19
C GLU A 553 -42.48 20.98 -6.80
N VAL A 554 -42.06 20.29 -7.88
CA VAL A 554 -42.80 19.18 -8.49
C VAL A 554 -41.94 17.92 -8.50
N LEU A 555 -42.38 16.89 -7.78
CA LEU A 555 -41.65 15.63 -7.64
C LEU A 555 -42.46 14.47 -8.22
N PRO A 556 -42.06 13.90 -9.37
CA PRO A 556 -42.64 12.65 -9.84
C PRO A 556 -42.31 11.50 -8.90
N MET A 557 -43.25 10.60 -8.73
CA MET A 557 -43.17 9.47 -7.81
C MET A 557 -43.62 8.19 -8.49
N PHE A 558 -42.87 7.12 -8.20
CA PHE A 558 -43.25 5.74 -8.42
C PHE A 558 -43.75 5.14 -7.11
N ILE A 559 -44.94 4.54 -7.10
CA ILE A 559 -45.49 3.84 -5.95
C ILE A 559 -45.81 2.40 -6.37
N GLY A 560 -45.06 1.43 -5.84
CA GLY A 560 -45.22 0.00 -6.12
C GLY A 560 -46.08 -0.72 -5.09
N TYR A 561 -46.91 -1.65 -5.57
CA TYR A 561 -47.90 -2.40 -4.79
C TYR A 561 -47.77 -3.91 -5.01
N SER A 562 -48.19 -4.69 -4.01
CA SER A 562 -48.31 -6.15 -4.08
C SER A 562 -49.49 -6.61 -3.26
N GLY A 563 -50.38 -7.42 -3.85
CA GLY A 563 -51.59 -7.87 -3.16
C GLY A 563 -52.44 -6.67 -2.72
N ASP A 564 -52.59 -6.49 -1.41
CA ASP A 564 -53.37 -5.42 -0.75
C ASP A 564 -52.52 -4.33 -0.07
N ARG A 565 -51.20 -4.32 -0.29
CA ARG A 565 -50.29 -3.41 0.41
C ARG A 565 -49.38 -2.61 -0.52
N LYS A 566 -49.09 -1.38 -0.11
CA LYS A 566 -48.01 -0.56 -0.68
C LYS A 566 -46.66 -1.14 -0.24
N VAL A 567 -45.80 -1.43 -1.21
CA VAL A 567 -44.51 -2.08 -0.98
C VAL A 567 -43.35 -1.10 -1.11
N GLN A 568 -43.39 -0.21 -2.09
CA GLN A 568 -42.25 0.64 -2.44
C GLN A 568 -42.72 2.04 -2.86
N VAL A 569 -41.98 3.08 -2.47
CA VAL A 569 -42.17 4.46 -2.96
C VAL A 569 -40.81 5.01 -3.33
N LEU A 570 -40.67 5.53 -4.55
CA LEU A 570 -39.43 6.15 -5.03
C LEU A 570 -39.74 7.51 -5.64
N GLN A 571 -38.87 8.48 -5.36
CA GLN A 571 -38.89 9.78 -6.02
C GLN A 571 -38.10 9.68 -7.33
N LEU A 572 -38.65 10.26 -8.40
CA LEU A 572 -38.06 10.31 -9.72
C LEU A 572 -37.53 11.72 -9.99
N LYS A 573 -36.62 11.84 -10.97
CA LYS A 573 -36.04 13.14 -11.36
C LYS A 573 -36.76 13.74 -12.56
N LEU A 574 -36.97 15.05 -12.55
CA LEU A 574 -37.38 15.80 -13.73
C LEU A 574 -36.18 16.02 -14.67
N ASN A 575 -36.46 16.09 -15.97
CA ASN A 575 -35.52 16.39 -17.06
C ASN A 575 -34.34 15.41 -17.19
N MET A 576 -34.35 14.30 -16.46
CA MET A 576 -33.38 13.21 -16.57
C MET A 576 -34.06 11.86 -16.41
N PRO A 577 -33.62 10.81 -17.13
CA PRO A 577 -34.16 9.47 -16.97
C PRO A 577 -33.83 8.93 -15.56
N THR A 578 -34.82 8.26 -14.96
CA THR A 578 -34.69 7.56 -13.67
C THR A 578 -34.95 6.07 -13.89
N ILE A 579 -33.94 5.23 -13.66
CA ILE A 579 -34.10 3.77 -13.75
C ILE A 579 -34.58 3.24 -12.39
N VAL A 580 -35.73 2.59 -12.39
CA VAL A 580 -36.33 1.95 -11.24
C VAL A 580 -36.21 0.45 -11.37
N ARG A 581 -35.70 -0.20 -10.33
CA ARG A 581 -35.82 -1.64 -10.13
C ARG A 581 -36.92 -1.88 -9.08
N PRO A 582 -38.12 -2.32 -9.50
CA PRO A 582 -39.18 -2.61 -8.56
C PRO A 582 -38.75 -3.68 -7.55
N HIS A 583 -39.16 -3.55 -6.30
CA HIS A 583 -38.98 -4.60 -5.29
C HIS A 583 -39.59 -5.92 -5.81
N PRO A 584 -39.01 -7.11 -5.55
CA PRO A 584 -39.47 -8.38 -6.13
C PRO A 584 -40.95 -8.70 -5.93
N ASP A 585 -41.54 -8.19 -4.85
CA ASP A 585 -42.96 -8.34 -4.55
C ASP A 585 -43.86 -7.40 -5.34
N VAL A 586 -43.35 -6.28 -5.86
CA VAL A 586 -44.14 -5.29 -6.61
C VAL A 586 -44.68 -5.93 -7.89
N LYS A 587 -46.01 -5.94 -8.01
CA LYS A 587 -46.76 -6.50 -9.16
C LYS A 587 -47.35 -5.41 -10.03
N GLU A 588 -47.68 -4.27 -9.42
CA GLU A 588 -48.32 -3.12 -10.06
C GLU A 588 -47.75 -1.82 -9.48
N PHE A 589 -47.93 -0.71 -10.20
CA PHE A 589 -47.48 0.59 -9.74
C PHE A 589 -48.43 1.72 -10.12
N ARG A 590 -48.34 2.80 -9.35
CA ARG A 590 -49.01 4.08 -9.58
C ARG A 590 -47.96 5.15 -9.86
N ILE A 591 -48.29 6.05 -10.78
CA ILE A 591 -47.54 7.29 -11.05
C ILE A 591 -48.26 8.44 -10.37
N ALA A 592 -47.53 9.27 -9.63
CA ALA A 592 -48.07 10.49 -9.04
C ALA A 592 -47.04 11.63 -9.03
N PHE A 593 -47.49 12.87 -8.90
CA PHE A 593 -46.65 14.02 -8.56
C PHE A 593 -46.94 14.46 -7.13
N ARG A 594 -45.89 14.78 -6.38
CA ARG A 594 -45.99 15.59 -5.16
C ARG A 594 -45.69 17.04 -5.51
N ILE A 595 -46.57 17.94 -5.11
CA ILE A 595 -46.50 19.36 -5.46
C ILE A 595 -46.54 20.19 -4.18
N SER A 596 -45.64 21.16 -4.05
CA SER A 596 -45.60 22.14 -2.96
C SER A 596 -45.01 23.46 -3.42
N GLY A 597 -45.58 24.57 -2.94
CA GLY A 597 -45.18 25.92 -3.34
C GLY A 597 -46.10 26.57 -4.37
N LEU A 598 -45.76 27.79 -4.75
CA LEU A 598 -46.54 28.66 -5.63
C LEU A 598 -45.89 28.75 -7.02
N GLY A 599 -46.70 28.65 -8.07
CA GLY A 599 -46.23 28.80 -9.45
C GLY A 599 -46.87 27.81 -10.41
N LYS A 600 -46.36 27.77 -11.64
CA LYS A 600 -46.79 26.86 -12.71
C LYS A 600 -45.74 25.82 -13.04
N PHE A 601 -46.21 24.65 -13.46
CA PHE A 601 -45.38 23.64 -14.09
C PHE A 601 -46.01 23.17 -15.40
N LYS A 602 -45.15 22.81 -16.36
CA LYS A 602 -45.52 22.28 -17.68
C LYS A 602 -44.79 20.97 -17.91
N ILE A 603 -45.51 19.85 -17.89
CA ILE A 603 -44.99 18.54 -18.29
C ILE A 603 -45.19 18.38 -19.80
N GLN A 604 -44.09 18.22 -20.52
CA GLN A 604 -44.08 18.12 -21.99
C GLN A 604 -44.05 16.67 -22.46
N HIS A 605 -43.43 15.77 -21.69
CA HIS A 605 -43.31 14.37 -22.05
C HIS A 605 -43.15 13.51 -20.81
N TYR A 606 -43.83 12.36 -20.75
CA TYR A 606 -43.62 11.37 -19.71
C TYR A 606 -43.70 9.96 -20.30
N THR A 607 -42.57 9.28 -20.37
CA THR A 607 -42.48 7.88 -20.80
C THR A 607 -41.96 6.95 -19.72
N VAL A 608 -42.42 5.70 -19.76
CA VAL A 608 -41.91 4.57 -19.00
C VAL A 608 -41.52 3.47 -19.97
N LYS A 609 -40.29 2.99 -19.92
CA LYS A 609 -39.80 1.89 -20.78
C LYS A 609 -39.41 0.70 -19.93
N GLU A 610 -39.96 -0.46 -20.24
CA GLU A 610 -39.57 -1.73 -19.63
C GLU A 610 -38.44 -2.37 -20.44
N MET A 611 -37.40 -2.77 -19.73
CA MET A 611 -36.20 -3.37 -20.30
C MET A 611 -35.92 -4.69 -19.60
N GLU A 612 -35.70 -5.75 -20.39
CA GLU A 612 -35.26 -7.04 -19.90
C GLU A 612 -33.82 -6.93 -19.39
N VAL A 613 -33.61 -7.08 -18.08
CA VAL A 613 -32.29 -6.95 -17.47
C VAL A 613 -32.06 -8.06 -16.45
N VAL A 614 -31.27 -9.04 -16.88
CA VAL A 614 -30.77 -10.11 -16.01
C VAL A 614 -29.68 -9.52 -15.10
N ASN A 615 -30.04 -9.31 -13.82
CA ASN A 615 -29.20 -8.99 -12.64
C ASN A 615 -27.83 -8.31 -12.91
N VAL A 616 -27.75 -6.99 -12.67
CA VAL A 616 -26.55 -6.18 -13.03
C VAL A 616 -25.75 -5.66 -11.82
N ASN A 617 -26.20 -5.82 -10.58
CA ASN A 617 -25.42 -5.36 -9.43
C ASN A 617 -25.39 -6.44 -8.34
N SER A 618 -24.35 -7.27 -8.35
CA SER A 618 -23.86 -7.90 -7.12
C SER A 618 -22.94 -6.90 -6.42
N GLU A 619 -23.13 -6.70 -5.12
CA GLU A 619 -22.16 -5.97 -4.30
C GLU A 619 -20.78 -6.63 -4.43
N VAL A 620 -19.72 -5.81 -4.48
CA VAL A 620 -18.35 -6.31 -4.50
C VAL A 620 -18.06 -7.00 -3.18
N ASN A 621 -17.61 -8.24 -3.24
CA ASN A 621 -17.23 -9.00 -2.05
C ASN A 621 -15.76 -8.72 -1.69
N TRP A 622 -15.55 -7.99 -0.59
CA TRP A 622 -14.24 -7.67 -0.04
C TRP A 622 -13.77 -8.78 0.91
N ILE A 623 -12.59 -9.33 0.64
CA ILE A 623 -11.83 -10.24 1.52
C ILE A 623 -11.25 -9.45 2.71
N ASN A 624 -10.79 -8.21 2.47
CA ASN A 624 -10.17 -7.37 3.48
C ASN A 624 -10.61 -5.90 3.35
N ARG A 625 -10.77 -5.21 4.48
CA ARG A 625 -11.12 -3.79 4.53
C ARG A 625 -10.12 -2.93 3.75
N GLN A 626 -8.84 -3.29 3.73
CA GLN A 626 -7.80 -2.58 2.99
C GLN A 626 -8.04 -2.55 1.48
N GLU A 627 -8.77 -3.51 0.89
CA GLU A 627 -9.06 -3.50 -0.56
C GLU A 627 -9.77 -2.22 -0.98
N THR A 628 -10.67 -1.70 -0.13
CA THR A 628 -11.38 -0.44 -0.40
C THR A 628 -10.46 0.78 -0.37
N SER A 629 -9.43 0.75 0.47
CA SER A 629 -8.43 1.82 0.54
C SER A 629 -7.49 1.76 -0.65
N ILE A 630 -6.95 0.56 -0.94
CA ILE A 630 -6.15 0.25 -2.12
C ILE A 630 -6.91 0.74 -3.36
N LEU A 631 -8.11 0.25 -3.64
CA LEU A 631 -8.84 0.65 -4.85
C LEU A 631 -9.38 2.09 -4.86
N GLU A 632 -9.07 2.89 -3.84
CA GLU A 632 -9.49 4.30 -3.68
C GLU A 632 -11.01 4.50 -3.63
N MET A 633 -11.71 3.52 -3.04
CA MET A 633 -13.16 3.54 -2.87
C MET A 633 -13.60 4.31 -1.62
N VAL A 634 -12.66 4.62 -0.72
CA VAL A 634 -12.86 5.44 0.48
C VAL A 634 -11.88 6.61 0.52
N SER A 635 -12.25 7.67 1.24
CA SER A 635 -11.35 8.80 1.49
C SER A 635 -10.12 8.36 2.28
N GLU A 636 -9.06 9.14 2.15
CA GLU A 636 -7.82 8.92 2.88
C GLU A 636 -8.03 9.09 4.38
N LYS A 637 -7.28 8.31 5.16
CA LYS A 637 -7.41 8.30 6.61
C LYS A 637 -6.51 9.38 7.22
N PRO A 638 -7.00 10.27 8.10
CA PRO A 638 -6.12 11.18 8.84
C PRO A 638 -5.08 10.38 9.64
N LEU A 639 -3.83 10.84 9.69
CA LEU A 639 -2.76 10.15 10.45
C LEU A 639 -3.14 9.87 11.91
N LYS A 640 -3.86 10.80 12.55
CA LYS A 640 -4.31 10.66 13.94
C LYS A 640 -5.26 9.49 14.18
N ASP A 641 -5.99 9.06 13.15
CA ASP A 641 -6.93 7.95 13.18
C ASP A 641 -6.29 6.61 12.77
N LEU A 642 -4.99 6.62 12.48
CA LEU A 642 -4.21 5.42 12.19
C LEU A 642 -4.04 4.59 13.47
N LYS A 643 -4.31 3.29 13.37
CA LYS A 643 -4.14 2.33 14.46
C LYS A 643 -2.86 1.55 14.28
N MET A 644 -1.87 1.83 15.12
CA MET A 644 -0.56 1.20 15.03
C MET A 644 -0.34 0.27 16.21
N ALA A 645 -0.29 -1.03 15.95
CA ALA A 645 0.19 -2.02 16.92
C ALA A 645 1.70 -1.82 17.12
N VAL A 646 2.16 -1.71 18.38
CA VAL A 646 3.57 -1.37 18.65
C VAL A 646 4.25 -2.26 19.68
N ILE A 647 5.55 -2.47 19.47
CA ILE A 647 6.50 -2.97 20.48
C ILE A 647 7.62 -1.93 20.57
N PHE A 648 7.48 -0.99 21.50
CA PHE A 648 8.38 0.16 21.66
C PHE A 648 8.95 0.26 23.08
N ASP A 649 10.17 0.75 23.21
CA ASP A 649 10.70 1.32 24.44
C ASP A 649 10.00 2.67 24.75
N GLU A 650 10.18 3.15 25.98
CA GLU A 650 9.47 4.31 26.54
C GLU A 650 9.61 5.57 25.68
N PHE A 651 10.83 5.87 25.21
CA PHE A 651 11.10 7.07 24.43
C PHE A 651 10.36 7.10 23.09
N THR A 652 10.32 5.97 22.39
CA THR A 652 9.66 5.88 21.08
C THR A 652 8.14 5.87 21.26
N THR A 653 7.64 5.24 22.33
CA THR A 653 6.23 5.32 22.71
C THR A 653 5.81 6.78 22.92
N ALA A 654 6.56 7.55 23.72
CA ALA A 654 6.27 8.97 23.95
C ALA A 654 6.35 9.80 22.66
N SER A 655 7.21 9.40 21.73
CA SER A 655 7.43 10.10 20.46
C SER A 655 6.27 9.96 19.48
N TYR A 656 5.62 8.79 19.41
CA TYR A 656 4.51 8.52 18.48
C TYR A 656 3.10 8.61 19.09
N LYS A 657 2.98 8.71 20.42
CA LYS A 657 1.68 8.70 21.12
C LYS A 657 0.72 9.80 20.66
N GLU A 658 1.24 10.97 20.30
CA GLU A 658 0.42 12.11 19.86
C GLU A 658 0.13 12.09 18.35
N GLU A 659 0.77 11.17 17.60
CA GLU A 659 0.71 11.11 16.14
C GLU A 659 -0.42 10.21 15.64
N CYS A 660 -0.76 9.15 16.38
CA CYS A 660 -1.72 8.11 15.99
C CYS A 660 -2.20 7.29 17.21
N GLU A 661 -3.19 6.41 17.00
CA GLU A 661 -3.66 5.48 18.04
C GLU A 661 -2.67 4.32 18.21
N LEU A 662 -1.89 4.34 19.30
CA LEU A 662 -0.98 3.24 19.64
C LEU A 662 -1.72 2.11 20.36
N ILE A 663 -1.55 0.88 19.86
CA ILE A 663 -2.07 -0.34 20.47
C ILE A 663 -0.89 -1.12 21.04
N THR A 664 -0.83 -1.22 22.37
CA THR A 664 0.21 -1.99 23.09
C THR A 664 -0.34 -3.31 23.60
N PHE A 665 0.55 -4.29 23.74
CA PHE A 665 0.22 -5.66 24.16
C PHE A 665 1.47 -6.38 24.69
N THR A 666 1.25 -7.52 25.35
CA THR A 666 2.29 -8.41 25.87
C THR A 666 2.42 -9.66 25.00
N PRO A 667 3.51 -10.44 25.13
CA PRO A 667 3.66 -11.72 24.42
C PRO A 667 2.53 -12.72 24.69
N GLU A 668 1.83 -12.60 25.82
CA GLU A 668 0.79 -13.53 26.25
C GLU A 668 -0.63 -13.12 25.80
N ASN A 669 -0.89 -11.83 25.56
CA ASN A 669 -2.25 -11.33 25.27
C ASN A 669 -2.45 -10.71 23.88
N TRP A 670 -1.40 -10.61 23.06
CA TRP A 670 -1.47 -9.90 21.77
C TRP A 670 -2.60 -10.40 20.88
N LEU A 671 -2.87 -11.71 20.84
CA LEU A 671 -3.91 -12.27 19.97
C LEU A 671 -5.31 -11.79 20.39
N GLU A 672 -5.58 -11.68 21.68
CA GLU A 672 -6.85 -11.16 22.17
C GLU A 672 -6.98 -9.67 21.87
N VAL A 673 -5.94 -8.89 22.20
CA VAL A 673 -5.93 -7.43 22.01
C VAL A 673 -6.11 -7.07 20.54
N LEU A 674 -5.35 -7.69 19.63
CA LEU A 674 -5.37 -7.35 18.19
C LEU A 674 -6.60 -7.90 17.45
N ASN A 675 -7.28 -8.92 17.99
CA ASN A 675 -8.58 -9.34 17.45
C ASN A 675 -9.71 -8.35 17.83
N HIS A 676 -9.65 -7.74 19.01
CA HIS A 676 -10.64 -6.74 19.44
C HIS A 676 -10.37 -5.35 18.86
N ASN A 677 -9.10 -4.93 18.84
CA ASN A 677 -8.66 -3.67 18.25
C ASN A 677 -7.73 -3.96 17.07
N LYS A 678 -8.32 -4.23 15.90
CA LYS A 678 -7.57 -4.62 14.71
C LYS A 678 -6.70 -3.44 14.23
N PRO A 679 -5.36 -3.61 14.20
CA PRO A 679 -4.45 -2.55 13.78
C PRO A 679 -4.46 -2.38 12.26
N ASP A 680 -4.10 -1.18 11.78
CA ASP A 680 -3.83 -0.94 10.38
C ASP A 680 -2.42 -1.38 9.99
N LEU A 681 -1.44 -1.31 10.91
CA LEU A 681 -0.08 -1.83 10.76
C LEU A 681 0.52 -2.29 12.10
N LEU A 682 1.56 -3.12 12.03
CA LEU A 682 2.43 -3.46 13.17
C LEU A 682 3.78 -2.75 12.98
N MET A 683 4.21 -1.97 13.98
CA MET A 683 5.55 -1.36 14.01
C MET A 683 6.33 -1.84 15.24
N VAL A 684 7.50 -2.43 15.00
CA VAL A 684 8.40 -2.92 16.05
C VAL A 684 9.73 -2.19 15.90
N GLU A 685 10.21 -1.58 16.96
CA GLU A 685 11.58 -1.05 16.94
C GLU A 685 12.58 -2.09 17.42
N SER A 686 13.88 -1.81 17.28
CA SER A 686 14.96 -2.53 17.97
C SER A 686 14.92 -2.30 19.50
N ALA A 687 13.86 -2.81 20.13
CA ALA A 687 13.50 -2.57 21.52
C ALA A 687 14.33 -3.45 22.46
N TRP A 688 14.83 -2.86 23.55
CA TRP A 688 15.51 -3.60 24.60
C TRP A 688 14.55 -4.07 25.70
N GLN A 689 13.55 -3.25 26.03
CA GLN A 689 12.55 -3.54 27.04
C GLN A 689 11.21 -3.87 26.38
N GLY A 690 10.72 -3.01 25.48
CA GLY A 690 9.46 -3.13 24.75
C GLY A 690 8.20 -3.20 25.64
N ASN A 691 7.27 -2.27 25.45
CA ASN A 691 5.99 -2.17 26.16
C ASN A 691 6.14 -2.38 27.68
N GLY A 692 6.92 -1.51 28.33
CA GLY A 692 7.14 -1.56 29.79
C GLY A 692 8.00 -2.74 30.28
N GLY A 693 8.79 -3.36 29.39
CA GLY A 693 9.69 -4.48 29.74
C GLY A 693 9.11 -5.86 29.45
N THR A 694 7.86 -5.93 28.99
CA THR A 694 7.18 -7.20 28.68
C THR A 694 7.77 -7.91 27.46
N TRP A 695 8.55 -7.23 26.62
CA TRP A 695 9.22 -7.81 25.46
C TRP A 695 10.75 -7.95 25.62
N ASN A 696 11.26 -7.84 26.86
CA ASN A 696 12.70 -7.92 27.13
C ASN A 696 13.30 -9.23 26.57
N LYS A 697 14.37 -9.12 25.78
CA LYS A 697 15.05 -10.23 25.07
C LYS A 697 14.19 -11.01 24.06
N ARG A 698 13.02 -10.49 23.68
CA ARG A 698 12.12 -11.13 22.70
C ARG A 698 12.18 -10.51 21.31
N VAL A 699 12.77 -9.31 21.18
CA VAL A 699 12.97 -8.63 19.90
C VAL A 699 14.38 -8.84 19.36
N GLY A 700 15.43 -8.54 20.13
CA GLY A 700 16.80 -8.86 19.73
C GLY A 700 17.07 -10.37 19.72
N TYR A 701 18.06 -10.81 18.95
CA TYR A 701 18.42 -12.22 18.84
C TYR A 701 19.12 -12.71 20.11
N TYR A 702 18.46 -13.61 20.84
CA TYR A 702 18.98 -14.31 22.03
C TYR A 702 18.76 -15.84 21.94
N GLY A 703 18.51 -16.35 20.74
CA GLY A 703 18.05 -17.72 20.48
C GLY A 703 16.59 -17.75 20.03
N GLU A 704 16.25 -18.71 19.16
CA GLU A 704 14.95 -18.77 18.48
C GLU A 704 13.76 -18.94 19.43
N GLU A 705 13.93 -19.64 20.56
CA GLU A 705 12.86 -19.89 21.53
C GLU A 705 12.31 -18.58 22.12
N ASN A 706 13.20 -17.63 22.44
CA ASN A 706 12.82 -16.33 23.01
C ASN A 706 11.99 -15.47 22.05
N MET A 707 12.13 -15.70 20.75
CA MET A 707 11.52 -14.89 19.70
C MET A 707 10.20 -15.49 19.18
N GLN A 708 9.86 -16.72 19.57
CA GLN A 708 8.64 -17.41 19.13
C GLN A 708 7.36 -16.58 19.28
N PRO A 709 7.14 -15.80 20.37
CA PRO A 709 5.95 -14.96 20.47
C PRO A 709 5.88 -13.90 19.35
N LEU A 710 7.02 -13.27 19.02
CA LEU A 710 7.10 -12.29 17.94
C LEU A 710 6.88 -12.95 16.58
N PHE A 711 7.48 -14.11 16.33
CA PHE A 711 7.31 -14.83 15.06
C PHE A 711 5.87 -15.30 14.85
N THR A 712 5.19 -15.74 15.92
CA THR A 712 3.78 -16.10 15.87
C THR A 712 2.90 -14.88 15.57
N LEU A 713 3.21 -13.73 16.18
CA LEU A 713 2.55 -12.45 15.87
C LEU A 713 2.74 -12.04 14.40
N LEU A 714 3.98 -12.09 13.88
CA LEU A 714 4.26 -11.77 12.47
C LEU A 714 3.51 -12.68 11.51
N LYS A 715 3.45 -13.99 11.82
CA LYS A 715 2.66 -14.95 11.05
C LYS A 715 1.18 -14.56 11.03
N TRP A 716 0.60 -14.19 12.17
CA TRP A 716 -0.78 -13.75 12.26
C TRP A 716 -1.04 -12.44 11.50
N CYS A 717 -0.11 -11.48 11.56
CA CYS A 717 -0.18 -10.25 10.76
C CYS A 717 -0.21 -10.59 9.26
N ASN A 718 0.70 -11.46 8.81
CA ASN A 718 0.76 -11.93 7.43
C ASN A 718 -0.56 -12.60 6.99
N GLU A 719 -1.15 -13.47 7.82
CA GLU A 719 -2.46 -14.12 7.54
C GLU A 719 -3.64 -13.13 7.48
N ASN A 720 -3.48 -11.92 8.03
CA ASN A 720 -4.51 -10.87 8.09
C ASN A 720 -4.26 -9.66 7.18
N ASN A 721 -3.21 -9.69 6.34
CA ASN A 721 -2.69 -8.55 5.57
C ASN A 721 -2.38 -7.32 6.40
N ILE A 722 -1.86 -7.49 7.61
CA ILE A 722 -1.39 -6.36 8.40
C ILE A 722 0.09 -6.14 8.02
N PRO A 723 0.44 -5.02 7.37
CA PRO A 723 1.83 -4.73 7.02
C PRO A 723 2.68 -4.63 8.29
N THR A 724 3.89 -5.19 8.21
CA THR A 724 4.82 -5.23 9.33
C THR A 724 6.04 -4.36 9.04
N VAL A 725 6.36 -3.49 9.99
CA VAL A 725 7.46 -2.53 9.92
C VAL A 725 8.45 -2.80 11.05
N PHE A 726 9.73 -2.96 10.73
CA PHE A 726 10.82 -2.96 11.70
C PHE A 726 11.64 -1.68 11.62
N TRP A 727 11.88 -1.00 12.75
CA TRP A 727 12.79 0.16 12.81
C TRP A 727 13.99 -0.11 13.71
N ASN A 728 15.17 -0.29 13.12
CA ASN A 728 16.40 -0.40 13.90
C ASN A 728 16.95 1.00 14.21
N LYS A 729 16.75 1.43 15.46
CA LYS A 729 17.25 2.70 16.01
C LYS A 729 18.64 2.61 16.63
N GLU A 730 19.22 1.42 16.64
CA GLU A 730 20.51 1.11 17.27
C GLU A 730 21.62 0.88 16.23
N ASP A 731 21.30 1.06 14.94
CA ASP A 731 22.25 0.91 13.86
C ASP A 731 23.25 2.08 13.81
N PRO A 732 24.50 1.80 13.39
CA PRO A 732 25.03 0.51 12.93
C PRO A 732 25.54 -0.39 14.08
N VAL A 733 25.61 0.13 15.32
CA VAL A 733 26.31 -0.50 16.46
C VAL A 733 25.71 -1.87 16.84
N HIS A 734 24.39 -2.03 16.67
CA HIS A 734 23.70 -3.26 17.05
C HIS A 734 23.01 -3.99 15.90
N PHE A 735 23.48 -3.81 14.66
CA PHE A 735 22.97 -4.52 13.48
C PHE A 735 22.86 -6.03 13.68
N ASP A 736 23.96 -6.69 14.09
CA ASP A 736 24.02 -8.14 14.29
C ASP A 736 23.06 -8.64 15.37
N ARG A 737 22.66 -7.76 16.32
CA ARG A 737 21.70 -8.12 17.37
C ARG A 737 20.28 -8.21 16.83
N PHE A 738 19.94 -7.51 15.76
CA PHE A 738 18.56 -7.33 15.31
C PHE A 738 18.28 -7.80 13.87
N ILE A 739 19.31 -8.06 13.05
CA ILE A 739 19.13 -8.47 11.65
C ILE A 739 18.27 -9.74 11.48
N GLU A 740 18.46 -10.74 12.34
CA GLU A 740 17.68 -11.99 12.28
C GLU A 740 16.18 -11.79 12.59
N THR A 741 15.85 -10.71 13.29
CA THR A 741 14.48 -10.25 13.54
C THR A 741 13.98 -9.43 12.37
N ALA A 742 14.76 -8.42 11.96
CA ALA A 742 14.41 -7.45 10.95
C ALA A 742 14.07 -8.10 9.60
N LYS A 743 14.85 -9.11 9.18
CA LYS A 743 14.67 -9.82 7.90
C LYS A 743 13.33 -10.55 7.73
N ARG A 744 12.51 -10.61 8.79
CA ARG A 744 11.18 -11.25 8.80
C ARG A 744 10.02 -10.27 8.64
N PHE A 745 10.30 -8.97 8.60
CA PHE A 745 9.31 -7.92 8.41
C PHE A 745 9.19 -7.54 6.94
N ASP A 746 8.03 -7.04 6.53
CA ASP A 746 7.78 -6.62 5.14
C ASP A 746 8.60 -5.36 4.78
N HIS A 747 8.73 -4.43 5.74
CA HIS A 747 9.47 -3.19 5.57
C HIS A 747 10.47 -2.99 6.71
N ILE A 748 11.69 -2.58 6.35
CA ILE A 748 12.77 -2.31 7.31
C ILE A 748 13.17 -0.85 7.21
N PHE A 749 13.30 -0.21 8.37
CA PHE A 749 13.84 1.14 8.51
C PHE A 749 15.08 1.08 9.38
N THR A 750 16.12 1.81 8.99
CA THR A 750 17.39 1.93 9.72
C THR A 750 17.69 3.39 10.00
N THR A 751 18.27 3.70 11.16
CA THR A 751 18.78 5.05 11.42
C THR A 751 20.03 5.39 10.60
N ASP A 752 20.76 4.38 10.12
CA ASP A 752 21.97 4.53 9.30
C ASP A 752 21.73 4.06 7.86
N GLU A 753 21.72 5.00 6.91
CA GLU A 753 21.58 4.76 5.48
C GLU A 753 22.61 3.78 4.92
N ASN A 754 23.83 3.76 5.47
CA ASN A 754 24.89 2.83 5.03
C ASN A 754 24.54 1.36 5.29
N MET A 755 23.55 1.08 6.15
CA MET A 755 23.11 -0.28 6.45
C MET A 755 22.05 -0.81 5.47
N ILE A 756 21.49 0.04 4.61
CA ILE A 756 20.43 -0.35 3.66
C ILE A 756 20.87 -1.54 2.80
N PRO A 757 22.05 -1.54 2.13
CA PRO A 757 22.46 -2.67 1.30
C PRO A 757 22.54 -3.99 2.08
N SER A 758 23.08 -3.96 3.30
CA SER A 758 23.21 -5.14 4.17
C SER A 758 21.85 -5.71 4.57
N TYR A 759 20.86 -4.86 4.85
CA TYR A 759 19.49 -5.32 5.10
C TYR A 759 18.83 -5.88 3.85
N GLN A 760 18.96 -5.21 2.70
CA GLN A 760 18.34 -5.66 1.45
C GLN A 760 18.84 -7.05 1.06
N GLU A 761 20.15 -7.27 1.15
CA GLU A 761 20.80 -8.56 0.89
C GLU A 761 20.21 -9.67 1.80
N ARG A 762 20.15 -9.41 3.11
CA ARG A 762 19.79 -10.40 4.14
C ARG A 762 18.29 -10.62 4.31
N ALA A 763 17.47 -9.63 3.96
CA ALA A 763 16.01 -9.74 3.98
C ALA A 763 15.44 -10.32 2.67
N GLY A 764 16.21 -10.21 1.58
CA GLY A 764 15.77 -10.71 0.28
C GLY A 764 14.80 -9.79 -0.45
N HIS A 765 14.72 -8.52 -0.07
CA HIS A 765 13.86 -7.52 -0.71
C HIS A 765 14.42 -6.10 -0.58
N ASN A 766 13.96 -5.20 -1.45
CA ASN A 766 14.43 -3.81 -1.53
C ASN A 766 13.67 -2.83 -0.64
N LEU A 767 12.65 -3.29 0.10
CA LEU A 767 11.80 -2.47 0.97
C LEU A 767 12.50 -2.06 2.28
N VAL A 768 13.66 -1.41 2.13
CA VAL A 768 14.54 -0.98 3.21
C VAL A 768 14.85 0.51 3.02
N TYR A 769 14.67 1.31 4.08
CA TYR A 769 14.76 2.77 3.99
C TYR A 769 15.49 3.39 5.18
N ALA A 770 16.08 4.57 4.99
CA ALA A 770 16.61 5.36 6.10
C ALA A 770 15.48 6.07 6.84
N LEU A 771 15.51 6.02 8.17
CA LEU A 771 14.58 6.75 9.06
C LEU A 771 15.37 7.37 10.22
N PRO A 772 15.84 8.62 10.05
CA PRO A 772 16.51 9.36 11.12
C PRO A 772 15.56 9.62 12.30
N PHE A 773 16.13 9.92 13.47
CA PHE A 773 15.36 10.45 14.60
C PHE A 773 14.67 11.78 14.25
N ALA A 774 13.81 12.23 15.16
CA ALA A 774 12.98 13.42 15.02
C ALA A 774 12.64 14.01 16.40
N ALA A 775 11.97 15.15 16.41
CA ALA A 775 11.39 15.75 17.62
C ALA A 775 9.89 15.48 17.71
N GLN A 776 9.37 15.32 18.92
CA GLN A 776 7.93 15.30 19.22
C GLN A 776 7.53 16.69 19.74
N PRO A 777 6.82 17.54 18.95
CA PRO A 777 6.50 18.91 19.31
C PRO A 777 5.77 19.10 20.65
N MET A 778 4.88 18.18 21.03
CA MET A 778 4.17 18.28 22.32
C MET A 778 5.11 18.19 23.54
N ILE A 779 6.29 17.57 23.37
CA ILE A 779 7.30 17.41 24.43
C ILE A 779 8.43 18.43 24.22
N HIS A 780 8.90 18.57 22.98
CA HIS A 780 10.06 19.38 22.59
C HIS A 780 9.58 20.58 21.77
N ASN A 781 9.48 21.72 22.43
CA ASN A 781 8.93 22.97 21.88
C ASN A 781 9.56 24.17 22.58
N PRO A 782 9.44 25.39 22.03
CA PRO A 782 10.07 26.55 22.62
C PRO A 782 9.34 27.11 23.85
N ILE A 783 8.21 26.53 24.28
CA ILE A 783 7.46 27.03 25.45
C ILE A 783 8.38 27.14 26.66
N LYS A 784 8.42 28.35 27.20
CA LYS A 784 9.24 28.78 28.33
C LYS A 784 8.89 28.00 29.61
N ILE A 785 9.91 27.50 30.31
CA ILE A 785 9.76 26.83 31.62
C ILE A 785 10.53 27.53 32.76
N VAL A 786 11.38 28.49 32.41
CA VAL A 786 12.19 29.32 33.32
C VAL A 786 12.15 30.75 32.81
N GLU A 787 12.20 31.74 33.71
CA GLU A 787 12.13 33.16 33.33
C GLU A 787 13.26 33.59 32.40
N GLU A 788 14.48 33.12 32.67
CA GLU A 788 15.64 33.32 31.83
C GLU A 788 16.43 32.01 31.76
N ARG A 789 17.03 31.74 30.59
CA ARG A 789 17.93 30.61 30.43
C ARG A 789 19.29 30.94 31.03
N GLU A 790 19.89 29.96 31.69
CA GLU A 790 21.27 30.03 32.16
C GLU A 790 22.19 30.32 30.97
N ASN A 791 23.03 31.36 31.09
CA ASN A 791 24.03 31.72 30.08
C ASN A 791 25.24 30.77 30.13
N LYS A 792 24.99 29.48 29.94
CA LYS A 792 25.96 28.38 30.00
C LYS A 792 25.64 27.32 28.95
N ALA A 793 26.62 26.47 28.67
CA ALA A 793 26.45 25.24 27.92
C ALA A 793 26.05 24.07 28.83
N CYS A 794 25.21 23.16 28.33
CA CYS A 794 24.73 21.99 29.06
C CYS A 794 24.98 20.69 28.30
N PHE A 795 25.49 19.67 28.98
CA PHE A 795 25.57 18.30 28.47
C PHE A 795 24.75 17.35 29.34
N ALA A 796 23.75 16.68 28.77
CA ALA A 796 22.97 15.63 29.44
C ALA A 796 23.20 14.28 28.77
N GLY A 797 23.97 13.39 29.42
CA GLY A 797 24.38 12.13 28.81
C GLY A 797 25.30 11.27 29.66
N SER A 798 25.97 10.31 29.02
CA SER A 798 26.93 9.41 29.65
C SER A 798 28.32 9.57 29.03
N TYR A 799 29.34 9.34 29.84
CA TYR A 799 30.71 9.13 29.39
C TYR A 799 30.94 7.63 29.12
N TYR A 800 31.76 7.28 28.13
CA TYR A 800 32.06 5.89 27.79
C TYR A 800 33.56 5.73 27.52
N ARG A 801 34.33 5.33 28.54
CA ARG A 801 35.80 5.22 28.43
C ARG A 801 36.27 4.21 27.38
N HIS A 802 35.43 3.23 27.05
CA HIS A 802 35.73 2.21 26.03
C HIS A 802 35.58 2.72 24.59
N HIS A 803 34.99 3.89 24.39
CA HIS A 803 34.97 4.58 23.10
C HIS A 803 36.01 5.71 23.16
N GLU A 804 37.28 5.36 22.90
CA GLU A 804 38.43 6.27 23.06
C GLU A 804 38.30 7.53 22.19
N GLU A 805 38.06 7.37 20.89
CA GLU A 805 37.90 8.50 19.96
C GLU A 805 36.76 9.43 20.39
N ARG A 806 35.59 8.86 20.71
CA ARG A 806 34.44 9.63 21.23
C ARG A 806 34.78 10.36 22.53
N SER A 807 35.58 9.75 23.40
CA SER A 807 36.00 10.33 24.68
C SER A 807 36.94 11.51 24.46
N ILE A 808 37.87 11.40 23.51
CA ILE A 808 38.77 12.50 23.11
C ILE A 808 37.96 13.68 22.55
N ASP A 809 37.00 13.43 21.65
CA ASP A 809 36.17 14.48 21.08
C ASP A 809 35.29 15.16 22.14
N MET A 810 34.73 14.37 23.04
CA MET A 810 33.92 14.85 24.15
C MET A 810 34.72 15.72 25.11
N ASP A 811 35.89 15.26 25.52
CA ASP A 811 36.83 16.00 26.36
C ASP A 811 37.17 17.36 25.72
N ARG A 812 37.52 17.38 24.43
CA ARG A 812 37.82 18.60 23.67
C ARG A 812 36.67 19.61 23.72
N VAL A 813 35.44 19.19 23.44
CA VAL A 813 34.28 20.10 23.43
C VAL A 813 33.95 20.59 24.83
N LEU A 814 34.00 19.72 25.85
CA LEU A 814 33.73 20.10 27.24
C LEU A 814 34.79 21.05 27.81
N ASP A 815 36.07 20.84 27.50
CA ASP A 815 37.16 21.73 27.94
C ASP A 815 37.01 23.15 27.35
N LYS A 816 36.51 23.28 26.11
CA LYS A 816 36.17 24.61 25.55
C LYS A 816 34.93 25.22 26.20
N ALA A 817 33.87 24.44 26.37
CA ALA A 817 32.64 24.91 27.02
C ALA A 817 32.91 25.43 28.45
N ALA A 818 33.79 24.76 29.21
CA ALA A 818 34.14 25.11 30.58
C ALA A 818 34.67 26.55 30.74
N LYS A 819 35.24 27.15 29.68
CA LYS A 819 35.72 28.55 29.71
C LYS A 819 34.60 29.58 29.75
N TYR A 820 33.44 29.25 29.18
CA TYR A 820 32.27 30.15 29.09
C TYR A 820 31.21 29.84 30.14
N GLY A 821 31.17 28.58 30.59
CA GLY A 821 30.22 28.07 31.58
C GLY A 821 29.67 26.72 31.13
N LEU A 822 29.83 25.69 31.95
CA LEU A 822 29.44 24.31 31.64
C LEU A 822 28.71 23.67 32.81
N GLU A 823 27.62 22.97 32.52
CA GLU A 823 26.95 22.06 33.46
C GLU A 823 26.70 20.69 32.83
N ILE A 824 26.94 19.63 33.59
CA ILE A 824 26.84 18.23 33.15
C ILE A 824 25.79 17.50 34.00
N PHE A 825 24.82 16.88 33.32
CA PHE A 825 23.92 15.90 33.90
C PHE A 825 24.33 14.49 33.47
N ASP A 826 25.03 13.78 34.36
CA ASP A 826 25.51 12.41 34.15
C ASP A 826 24.37 11.41 34.41
N ARG A 827 23.94 10.70 33.36
CA ARG A 827 22.90 9.64 33.46
C ARG A 827 23.28 8.53 34.45
N ASN A 828 24.57 8.29 34.66
CA ASN A 828 25.09 7.25 35.54
C ASN A 828 25.58 7.80 36.89
N TYR A 829 25.31 9.06 37.22
CA TYR A 829 25.86 9.76 38.39
C TYR A 829 25.78 8.95 39.69
N GLU A 830 24.58 8.49 40.05
CA GLU A 830 24.35 7.72 41.29
C GLU A 830 25.11 6.38 41.30
N LYS A 831 25.24 5.73 40.15
CA LYS A 831 25.97 4.45 40.02
C LYS A 831 27.49 4.69 40.05
N ASN A 832 27.95 5.76 39.41
CA ASN A 832 29.34 6.20 39.41
C ASN A 832 29.81 6.59 40.82
N LYS A 833 28.99 7.35 41.57
CA LYS A 833 29.25 7.72 42.97
C LYS A 833 29.39 6.50 43.90
N LYS A 834 28.68 5.41 43.59
CA LYS A 834 28.78 4.11 44.28
C LYS A 834 29.89 3.20 43.74
N GLY A 835 30.66 3.63 42.74
CA GLY A 835 31.71 2.83 42.12
C GLY A 835 31.22 1.66 41.26
N LEU A 836 29.93 1.61 40.90
CA LEU A 836 29.31 0.48 40.20
C LEU A 836 29.52 0.52 38.68
N MET A 837 29.89 1.67 38.10
CA MET A 837 30.07 1.84 36.65
C MET A 837 31.36 2.63 36.32
N PRO A 838 32.55 2.18 36.75
CA PRO A 838 33.80 2.95 36.62
C PRO A 838 34.14 3.37 35.17
N ASN A 839 33.75 2.55 34.19
CA ASN A 839 33.94 2.82 32.76
C ASN A 839 33.05 3.96 32.20
N HIS A 840 32.11 4.46 33.01
CA HIS A 840 31.21 5.55 32.66
C HIS A 840 31.46 6.83 33.45
N ARG A 841 32.53 6.88 34.26
CA ARG A 841 32.89 8.06 35.03
C ARG A 841 33.63 9.06 34.14
N PHE A 842 33.21 10.32 34.17
CA PHE A 842 33.89 11.45 33.53
C PHE A 842 35.33 11.63 34.10
N PRO A 843 36.25 12.28 33.36
CA PRO A 843 37.52 12.73 33.91
C PRO A 843 37.36 13.65 35.13
N GLU A 844 38.23 13.52 36.13
CA GLU A 844 38.11 14.24 37.42
C GLU A 844 38.08 15.76 37.29
N ARG A 845 38.73 16.31 36.25
CA ARG A 845 38.70 17.75 35.96
C ARG A 845 37.31 18.30 35.68
N PHE A 846 36.34 17.44 35.34
CA PHE A 846 34.96 17.85 35.10
C PHE A 846 34.04 17.73 36.33
N ASP A 847 34.51 17.16 37.44
CA ASP A 847 33.71 16.98 38.67
C ASP A 847 33.02 18.29 39.14
N PRO A 848 33.65 19.49 39.08
CA PRO A 848 32.99 20.75 39.46
C PRO A 848 31.77 21.13 38.61
N PHE A 849 31.66 20.60 37.38
CA PHE A 849 30.57 20.92 36.45
C PHE A 849 29.42 19.91 36.54
N ILE A 850 29.58 18.77 37.23
CA ILE A 850 28.55 17.74 37.33
C ILE A 850 27.49 18.13 38.37
N LYS A 851 26.25 18.33 37.91
CA LYS A 851 25.10 18.72 38.75
C LYS A 851 24.28 17.55 39.28
N GLY A 852 24.53 16.34 38.79
CA GLY A 852 23.81 15.12 39.14
C GLY A 852 23.26 14.42 37.91
N SER A 853 22.08 13.83 38.02
CA SER A 853 21.39 13.12 36.93
C SER A 853 19.96 13.64 36.77
N LEU A 854 19.45 13.67 35.55
CA LEU A 854 18.04 13.98 35.26
C LEU A 854 17.27 12.70 34.97
N LYS A 855 16.05 12.59 35.50
CA LYS A 855 15.10 11.59 35.03
C LYS A 855 14.55 11.99 33.66
N TYR A 856 13.95 11.04 32.96
CA TYR A 856 13.43 11.27 31.61
C TYR A 856 12.47 12.46 31.53
N TYR A 857 11.49 12.52 32.44
CA TYR A 857 10.50 13.60 32.51
C TYR A 857 11.07 14.97 32.95
N GLU A 858 12.37 15.06 33.26
CA GLU A 858 13.06 16.30 33.65
C GLU A 858 14.08 16.76 32.59
N ILE A 859 14.14 16.09 31.43
CA ILE A 859 15.12 16.40 30.39
C ILE A 859 14.90 17.79 29.78
N ASP A 860 13.67 18.29 29.86
CA ASP A 860 13.29 19.66 29.49
C ASP A 860 14.08 20.72 30.24
N LYS A 861 14.48 20.46 31.49
CA LYS A 861 15.37 21.36 32.26
C LYS A 861 16.72 21.56 31.56
N ALA A 862 17.30 20.49 31.00
CA ALA A 862 18.53 20.60 30.23
C ALA A 862 18.29 21.28 28.88
N TYR A 863 17.21 20.92 28.20
CA TYR A 863 16.95 21.39 26.84
C TYR A 863 16.42 22.82 26.78
N LYS A 864 15.68 23.30 27.78
CA LYS A 864 15.05 24.62 27.80
C LYS A 864 15.63 25.56 28.85
N GLY A 865 16.45 25.07 29.77
CA GLY A 865 17.03 25.86 30.86
C GLY A 865 18.35 26.55 30.54
N TYR A 866 19.01 26.21 29.42
CA TYR A 866 20.34 26.70 29.07
C TYR A 866 20.36 27.31 27.67
N LYS A 867 21.27 28.27 27.42
CA LYS A 867 21.43 28.86 26.09
C LYS A 867 22.05 27.89 25.08
N VAL A 868 22.99 27.04 25.47
CA VAL A 868 23.68 26.14 24.53
C VAL A 868 23.59 24.70 24.99
N MET A 869 23.33 23.79 24.06
CA MET A 869 23.37 22.35 24.34
C MET A 869 24.54 21.69 23.62
N ILE A 870 25.20 20.77 24.31
CA ILE A 870 26.32 20.00 23.78
C ILE A 870 25.83 18.63 23.31
N ASN A 871 26.21 18.26 22.09
CA ASN A 871 26.01 16.92 21.55
C ASN A 871 27.36 16.23 21.25
N VAL A 872 27.40 14.91 21.45
CA VAL A 872 28.58 14.09 21.18
C VAL A 872 28.14 12.84 20.45
N ASN A 873 28.73 12.60 19.28
CA ASN A 873 28.40 11.51 18.38
C ASN A 873 29.36 10.33 18.53
N THR A 874 28.82 9.11 18.43
CA THR A 874 29.60 7.87 18.39
C THR A 874 29.79 7.40 16.95
N VAL A 875 28.78 7.64 16.10
CA VAL A 875 28.80 7.32 14.67
C VAL A 875 29.11 8.61 13.93
N LYS A 876 30.24 8.65 13.20
CA LYS A 876 30.69 9.84 12.46
C LYS A 876 30.35 9.82 10.98
N GLN A 877 30.44 8.64 10.36
CA GLN A 877 30.40 8.45 8.90
C GLN A 877 29.01 8.07 8.36
N SER A 878 27.97 8.12 9.20
CA SER A 878 26.61 7.85 8.72
C SER A 878 26.00 9.11 8.12
N PRO A 879 25.43 9.05 6.91
CA PRO A 879 24.70 10.17 6.31
C PRO A 879 23.44 10.57 7.06
N THR A 880 22.93 9.73 7.97
CA THR A 880 21.62 9.92 8.62
C THR A 880 21.61 9.69 10.14
N MET A 881 22.57 8.94 10.70
CA MET A 881 22.58 8.56 12.10
C MET A 881 23.35 9.55 12.99
N PHE A 882 22.65 10.17 13.93
CA PHE A 882 23.20 10.90 15.07
C PHE A 882 22.14 11.01 16.18
N SER A 883 22.52 11.56 17.34
CA SER A 883 21.63 11.61 18.50
C SER A 883 20.35 12.42 18.26
N ARG A 884 19.19 11.86 18.68
CA ARG A 884 17.89 12.57 18.75
C ARG A 884 17.97 13.92 19.44
N ARG A 885 18.91 14.08 20.38
CA ARG A 885 19.16 15.31 21.14
C ARG A 885 19.26 16.53 20.23
N VAL A 886 19.93 16.42 19.07
CA VAL A 886 20.08 17.55 18.15
C VAL A 886 18.72 18.07 17.69
N PHE A 887 17.81 17.18 17.26
CA PHE A 887 16.44 17.54 16.90
C PHE A 887 15.67 18.13 18.08
N GLU A 888 15.74 17.46 19.24
CA GLU A 888 15.01 17.83 20.45
C GLU A 888 15.39 19.23 20.97
N GLY A 889 16.69 19.55 21.00
CA GLY A 889 17.16 20.86 21.47
C GLY A 889 16.86 21.99 20.50
N LEU A 890 17.03 21.77 19.20
CA LEU A 890 16.68 22.77 18.19
C LEU A 890 15.16 23.07 18.22
N ALA A 891 14.30 22.05 18.38
CA ALA A 891 12.86 22.25 18.57
C ALA A 891 12.52 23.03 19.86
N CYS A 892 13.35 22.88 20.90
CA CYS A 892 13.25 23.67 22.13
C CYS A 892 13.79 25.10 21.98
N GLY A 893 14.33 25.50 20.82
CA GLY A 893 14.95 26.81 20.63
C GLY A 893 16.34 26.92 21.24
N THR A 894 17.05 25.81 21.41
CA THR A 894 18.38 25.74 22.02
C THR A 894 19.42 25.37 20.97
N PRO A 895 20.26 26.33 20.54
CA PRO A 895 21.38 26.07 19.64
C PRO A 895 22.29 24.95 20.16
N VAL A 896 22.84 24.19 19.21
CA VAL A 896 23.63 22.98 19.47
C VAL A 896 25.07 23.17 19.00
N VAL A 897 26.01 22.83 19.89
CA VAL A 897 27.42 22.60 19.53
C VAL A 897 27.66 21.09 19.61
N SER A 898 28.14 20.50 18.52
CA SER A 898 28.29 19.05 18.39
C SER A 898 29.68 18.67 17.92
N THR A 899 30.16 17.50 18.35
CA THR A 899 31.27 16.84 17.65
C THR A 899 30.85 16.47 16.23
N TYR A 900 31.81 16.31 15.33
CA TYR A 900 31.54 16.00 13.93
C TYR A 900 30.70 14.72 13.76
N ALA A 901 29.73 14.79 12.85
CA ALA A 901 29.03 13.66 12.28
C ALA A 901 28.43 14.08 10.93
N GLN A 902 28.66 13.29 9.89
CA GLN A 902 28.20 13.55 8.53
C GLN A 902 26.67 13.75 8.48
N GLY A 903 25.89 12.99 9.23
CA GLY A 903 24.44 13.17 9.26
C GLY A 903 23.97 14.52 9.80
N VAL A 904 24.71 15.11 10.74
CA VAL A 904 24.38 16.47 11.24
C VAL A 904 24.67 17.50 10.15
N GLU A 905 25.80 17.36 9.45
CA GLU A 905 26.18 18.20 8.32
C GLU A 905 25.13 18.15 7.20
N ASN A 906 24.72 16.93 6.81
CA ASN A 906 23.74 16.72 5.74
C ASN A 906 22.36 17.28 6.05
N ILE A 907 21.88 17.09 7.28
CA ILE A 907 20.50 17.45 7.66
C ILE A 907 20.40 18.92 8.08
N PHE A 908 21.36 19.41 8.86
CA PHE A 908 21.27 20.74 9.49
C PHE A 908 22.28 21.75 8.96
N GLY A 909 23.35 21.32 8.29
CA GLY A 909 24.41 22.19 7.80
C GLY A 909 24.87 23.16 8.87
N ASP A 910 24.90 24.44 8.53
CA ASP A 910 25.35 25.51 9.43
C ASP A 910 24.46 25.71 10.66
N LEU A 911 23.22 25.18 10.72
CA LEU A 911 22.33 25.39 11.88
C LEU A 911 22.90 24.80 13.18
N VAL A 912 23.72 23.76 13.07
CA VAL A 912 24.44 23.14 14.18
C VAL A 912 25.92 23.41 14.01
N TYR A 913 26.58 23.92 15.05
CA TYR A 913 28.03 24.04 15.00
C TYR A 913 28.65 22.65 15.17
N ILE A 914 29.18 22.11 14.08
CA ILE A 914 29.95 20.87 14.05
C ILE A 914 31.41 21.19 13.76
N SER A 915 32.33 20.71 14.61
CA SER A 915 33.76 20.84 14.33
C SER A 915 34.59 19.86 15.15
N GLU A 916 35.77 19.52 14.63
CA GLU A 916 36.86 18.89 15.37
C GLU A 916 38.01 19.88 15.65
N ASN A 917 37.94 21.10 15.11
CA ASN A 917 38.91 22.15 15.32
C ASN A 917 38.61 22.90 16.62
N GLU A 918 39.58 22.90 17.54
CA GLU A 918 39.46 23.57 18.83
C GLU A 918 39.12 25.07 18.75
N ASN A 919 39.62 25.78 17.75
CA ASN A 919 39.37 27.22 17.60
C ASN A 919 37.95 27.49 17.09
N GLU A 920 37.43 26.65 16.20
CA GLU A 920 36.05 26.77 15.70
C GLU A 920 35.04 26.44 16.82
N ILE A 921 35.34 25.44 17.64
CA ILE A 921 34.53 25.11 18.83
C ILE A 921 34.51 26.29 19.82
N ASP A 922 35.67 26.89 20.09
CA ASP A 922 35.80 28.07 20.97
C ASP A 922 34.98 29.26 20.44
N GLN A 923 35.09 29.56 19.14
CA GLN A 923 34.29 30.60 18.47
C GLN A 923 32.79 30.32 18.48
N ALA A 924 32.38 29.04 18.35
CA ALA A 924 30.98 28.66 18.44
C ALA A 924 30.40 28.97 19.83
N PHE A 925 31.12 28.65 20.91
CA PHE A 925 30.69 29.00 22.27
C PHE A 925 30.68 30.52 22.50
N ASP A 926 31.71 31.23 22.05
CA ASP A 926 31.77 32.69 22.16
C ASP A 926 30.56 33.36 21.46
N SER A 927 30.31 33.00 20.21
CA SER A 927 29.21 33.57 19.43
C SER A 927 27.83 33.25 20.03
N LEU A 928 27.61 32.05 20.57
CA LEU A 928 26.30 31.68 21.12
C LEU A 928 26.05 32.21 22.53
N LEU A 929 27.09 32.42 23.35
CA LEU A 929 26.94 32.86 24.74
C LEU A 929 27.18 34.36 24.94
N ASN A 930 27.90 35.01 24.02
CA ASN A 930 28.25 36.43 24.10
C ASN A 930 27.65 37.31 22.98
N ASP A 931 27.12 36.73 21.89
CA ASP A 931 26.38 37.47 20.85
C ASP A 931 24.89 37.07 20.79
N GLU A 932 24.05 37.89 21.41
CA GLU A 932 22.60 37.67 21.48
C GLU A 932 21.93 37.60 20.10
N ARG A 933 22.42 38.33 19.10
CA ARG A 933 21.82 38.30 17.75
C ARG A 933 22.06 36.94 17.10
N THR A 934 23.29 36.44 17.17
CA THR A 934 23.65 35.12 16.63
C THR A 934 22.89 34.01 17.35
N TYR A 935 22.81 34.07 18.69
CA TYR A 935 21.99 33.14 19.48
C TYR A 935 20.53 33.10 19.03
N ARG A 936 19.87 34.26 18.92
CA ARG A 936 18.45 34.35 18.53
C ARG A 936 18.21 33.85 17.11
N GLN A 937 19.10 34.18 16.19
CA GLN A 937 19.03 33.69 14.82
C GLN A 937 19.12 32.16 14.76
N LYS A 938 20.10 31.55 15.44
CA LYS A 938 20.24 30.09 15.49
C LYS A 938 19.05 29.41 16.16
N SER A 939 18.54 30.00 17.24
CA SER A 939 17.37 29.52 17.97
C SER A 939 16.13 29.46 17.08
N LEU A 940 15.75 30.58 16.44
CA LEU A 940 14.55 30.64 15.61
C LEU A 940 14.65 29.76 14.36
N LEU A 941 15.79 29.79 13.67
CA LEU A 941 16.01 28.95 12.48
C LEU A 941 15.99 27.45 12.83
N GLY A 942 16.55 27.07 14.00
CA GLY A 942 16.51 25.70 14.50
C GLY A 942 15.09 25.21 14.79
N ILE A 943 14.26 26.05 15.45
CA ILE A 943 12.84 25.75 15.70
C ILE A 943 12.12 25.53 14.37
N ARG A 944 12.28 26.47 13.43
CA ARG A 944 11.60 26.43 12.13
C ARG A 944 12.01 25.18 11.34
N GLU A 945 13.29 24.87 11.27
CA GLU A 945 13.80 23.70 10.54
C GLU A 945 13.22 22.39 11.10
N VAL A 946 13.27 22.21 12.42
CA VAL A 946 12.79 20.96 13.03
C VAL A 946 11.28 20.83 12.95
N LEU A 947 10.51 21.86 13.31
CA LEU A 947 9.05 21.77 13.32
C LEU A 947 8.45 21.64 11.92
N SER A 948 9.13 22.16 10.88
CA SER A 948 8.65 22.07 9.50
C SER A 948 9.06 20.78 8.76
N LYS A 949 10.11 20.07 9.19
CA LYS A 949 10.68 18.94 8.41
C LYS A 949 11.07 17.70 9.22
N HIS A 950 11.24 17.82 10.53
CA HIS A 950 11.89 16.78 11.34
C HIS A 950 11.12 16.43 12.61
N THR A 951 9.80 16.34 12.50
CA THR A 951 8.92 15.82 13.56
C THR A 951 8.58 14.34 13.37
N TYR A 952 8.12 13.66 14.43
CA TYR A 952 7.64 12.28 14.31
C TYR A 952 6.38 12.15 13.45
N THR A 953 5.57 13.21 13.30
CA THR A 953 4.50 13.28 12.27
C THR A 953 5.07 13.05 10.87
N HIS A 954 6.17 13.74 10.52
CA HIS A 954 6.83 13.58 9.23
C HIS A 954 7.41 12.18 9.05
N ARG A 955 7.95 11.58 10.12
CA ARG A 955 8.46 10.19 10.09
C ARG A 955 7.33 9.19 9.87
N LEU A 956 6.21 9.37 10.57
CA LEU A 956 5.04 8.51 10.39
C LEU A 956 4.47 8.62 8.97
N LYS A 957 4.33 9.84 8.44
CA LYS A 957 3.92 10.05 7.04
C LYS A 957 4.85 9.34 6.06
N TYR A 958 6.15 9.52 6.21
CA TYR A 958 7.14 8.85 5.37
C TYR A 958 7.03 7.32 5.46
N ILE A 959 6.86 6.75 6.66
CA ILE A 959 6.61 5.32 6.83
C ILE A 959 5.35 4.90 6.06
N THR A 960 4.23 5.59 6.28
CA THR A 960 2.95 5.26 5.63
C THR A 960 3.01 5.34 4.11
N GLU A 961 3.75 6.32 3.55
CA GLU A 961 3.99 6.44 2.11
C GLU A 961 4.80 5.26 1.58
N LYS A 962 5.87 4.85 2.28
CA LYS A 962 6.72 3.71 1.87
C LYS A 962 6.00 2.36 1.93
N ILE A 963 5.06 2.19 2.84
CA ILE A 963 4.24 0.96 2.94
C ILE A 963 2.99 1.01 2.04
N GLY A 964 2.78 2.10 1.29
CA GLY A 964 1.64 2.25 0.37
C GLY A 964 0.29 2.51 1.05
N MET A 965 0.29 3.05 2.25
CA MET A 965 -0.93 3.42 2.97
C MET A 965 -1.40 4.83 2.60
N ARG A 966 -2.70 4.97 2.32
CA ARG A 966 -3.32 6.25 1.95
C ARG A 966 -3.77 7.02 3.18
N VAL A 967 -2.91 7.94 3.63
CA VAL A 967 -3.15 8.79 4.80
C VAL A 967 -2.95 10.27 4.48
N THR A 968 -3.66 11.14 5.20
CA THR A 968 -3.51 12.59 5.10
C THR A 968 -2.77 13.16 6.31
N GLN A 969 -1.89 14.12 6.02
CA GLN A 969 -1.24 14.99 7.01
C GLN A 969 -1.27 16.41 6.45
N GLU A 970 -2.09 17.28 7.02
CA GLU A 970 -2.13 18.70 6.68
C GLU A 970 -2.08 19.54 7.93
N LEU A 971 -1.26 20.60 7.91
CA LEU A 971 -1.34 21.65 8.92
C LEU A 971 -2.66 22.41 8.75
N PRO A 972 -3.23 22.98 9.83
CA PRO A 972 -4.56 23.59 9.78
C PRO A 972 -4.66 24.75 8.79
N LYS A 973 -5.71 24.79 7.97
CA LYS A 973 -5.93 25.92 7.06
C LYS A 973 -6.25 27.22 7.82
N VAL A 974 -5.77 28.36 7.33
CA VAL A 974 -6.03 29.69 7.91
C VAL A 974 -6.62 30.66 6.88
N THR A 975 -7.68 31.38 7.25
CA THR A 975 -8.22 32.48 6.46
C THR A 975 -7.64 33.81 6.92
N VAL A 976 -6.96 34.50 6.00
CA VAL A 976 -6.43 35.85 6.17
C VAL A 976 -7.53 36.86 5.83
N LEU A 977 -7.82 37.75 6.77
CA LEU A 977 -8.80 38.82 6.64
C LEU A 977 -8.07 40.15 6.41
N ALA A 978 -8.58 40.94 5.47
CA ALA A 978 -8.09 42.28 5.19
C ALA A 978 -9.20 43.19 4.67
N PHE A 979 -9.02 44.51 4.81
CA PHE A 979 -9.97 45.53 4.37
C PHE A 979 -9.35 46.41 3.28
N ALA A 980 -10.04 46.57 2.15
CA ALA A 980 -9.61 47.43 1.06
C ALA A 980 -10.62 48.56 0.82
N ARG A 981 -10.21 49.80 1.10
CA ARG A 981 -11.05 51.00 0.95
C ARG A 981 -10.83 51.76 -0.36
N SER A 982 -9.78 51.39 -1.10
CA SER A 982 -9.48 51.94 -2.42
C SER A 982 -8.85 50.91 -3.35
N LYS A 983 -8.75 51.26 -4.64
CA LYS A 983 -8.13 50.40 -5.68
C LYS A 983 -6.64 50.17 -5.43
N GLU A 984 -5.97 51.08 -4.74
CA GLU A 984 -4.53 51.04 -4.44
C GLU A 984 -4.20 50.20 -3.20
N GLU A 985 -5.14 50.06 -2.25
CA GLU A 985 -4.93 49.25 -1.04
C GLU A 985 -4.95 47.75 -1.35
N PHE A 986 -5.76 47.32 -2.31
CA PHE A 986 -5.92 45.89 -2.64
C PHE A 986 -4.62 45.22 -3.12
N PRO A 987 -3.87 45.76 -4.10
CA PRO A 987 -2.59 45.17 -4.50
C PRO A 987 -1.58 45.08 -3.35
N HIS A 988 -1.62 46.02 -2.40
CA HIS A 988 -0.73 45.98 -1.24
C HIS A 988 -1.06 44.82 -0.30
N ILE A 989 -2.36 44.59 -0.03
CA ILE A 989 -2.85 43.45 0.75
C ILE A 989 -2.45 42.13 0.08
N LEU A 990 -2.67 42.04 -1.24
CA LEU A 990 -2.31 40.86 -2.00
C LEU A 990 -0.80 40.60 -1.93
N GLU A 991 0.05 41.63 -2.03
CA GLU A 991 1.49 41.49 -1.87
C GLU A 991 1.89 40.94 -0.49
N GLN A 992 1.28 41.43 0.60
CA GLN A 992 1.54 40.91 1.96
C GLN A 992 1.12 39.44 2.10
N PHE A 993 -0.05 39.09 1.54
CA PHE A 993 -0.58 37.73 1.55
C PHE A 993 0.31 36.78 0.75
N GLU A 994 0.64 37.11 -0.50
CA GLU A 994 1.47 36.28 -1.37
C GLU A 994 2.88 36.08 -0.81
N ARG A 995 3.42 37.06 -0.08
CA ARG A 995 4.73 36.94 0.59
C ARG A 995 4.77 35.84 1.66
N GLN A 996 3.64 35.48 2.27
CA GLN A 996 3.61 34.48 3.34
C GLN A 996 4.03 33.10 2.80
N GLY A 997 5.00 32.44 3.44
CA GLY A 997 5.49 31.11 3.04
C GLY A 997 4.61 29.94 3.49
N TYR A 998 3.54 30.21 4.24
CA TYR A 998 2.60 29.18 4.68
C TYR A 998 1.65 28.79 3.55
N GLU A 999 1.62 27.51 3.16
CA GLU A 999 0.87 27.05 1.99
C GLU A 999 -0.64 26.94 2.23
N ASN A 1000 -1.06 26.50 3.42
CA ASN A 1000 -2.46 26.25 3.75
C ASN A 1000 -3.20 27.54 4.18
N LYS A 1001 -3.17 28.56 3.31
CA LYS A 1001 -3.79 29.87 3.54
C LYS A 1001 -4.81 30.22 2.44
N GLU A 1002 -5.82 31.01 2.80
CA GLU A 1002 -6.67 31.72 1.85
C GLU A 1002 -6.86 33.17 2.29
N LEU A 1003 -7.17 34.07 1.36
CA LEU A 1003 -7.36 35.50 1.59
C LEU A 1003 -8.82 35.87 1.32
N ASN A 1004 -9.48 36.44 2.32
CA ASN A 1004 -10.78 37.09 2.18
C ASN A 1004 -10.61 38.60 2.36
N VAL A 1005 -10.84 39.37 1.29
CA VAL A 1005 -10.75 40.82 1.32
C VAL A 1005 -12.14 41.44 1.34
N LEU A 1006 -12.41 42.24 2.35
CA LEU A 1006 -13.62 43.06 2.47
C LEU A 1006 -13.39 44.40 1.77
N VAL A 1007 -14.10 44.61 0.67
CA VAL A 1007 -13.93 45.76 -0.22
C VAL A 1007 -15.08 46.74 -0.01
N ASP A 1008 -14.74 48.01 0.23
CA ASP A 1008 -15.73 49.10 0.26
C ASP A 1008 -16.17 49.47 -1.17
N THR A 1009 -17.33 50.11 -1.30
CA THR A 1009 -17.80 50.57 -2.61
C THR A 1009 -17.07 51.86 -3.04
N PHE A 1010 -16.12 51.74 -3.96
CA PHE A 1010 -15.42 52.87 -4.60
C PHE A 1010 -15.38 52.72 -6.14
N PRO A 1011 -15.18 53.79 -6.93
CA PRO A 1011 -15.10 53.68 -8.39
C PRO A 1011 -14.04 52.65 -8.84
N GLY A 1012 -14.46 51.61 -9.57
CA GLY A 1012 -13.58 50.53 -10.01
C GLY A 1012 -13.46 49.32 -9.06
N TYR A 1013 -14.26 49.25 -7.98
CA TYR A 1013 -14.26 48.07 -7.09
C TYR A 1013 -14.61 46.77 -7.82
N LEU A 1014 -15.50 46.81 -8.83
CA LEU A 1014 -15.84 45.62 -9.65
C LEU A 1014 -14.65 45.10 -10.46
N ASP A 1015 -13.70 45.97 -10.85
CA ASP A 1015 -12.48 45.54 -11.55
C ASP A 1015 -11.64 44.61 -10.65
N VAL A 1016 -11.61 44.90 -9.34
CA VAL A 1016 -10.89 44.09 -8.36
C VAL A 1016 -11.47 42.67 -8.30
N PHE A 1017 -12.80 42.56 -8.32
CA PHE A 1017 -13.51 41.27 -8.30
C PHE A 1017 -13.21 40.46 -9.55
N ALA A 1018 -13.25 41.10 -10.72
CA ALA A 1018 -13.00 40.43 -12.00
C ALA A 1018 -11.54 40.00 -12.17
N GLN A 1019 -10.59 40.77 -11.63
CA GLN A 1019 -9.17 40.57 -11.85
C GLN A 1019 -8.51 39.59 -10.87
N TYR A 1020 -8.90 39.59 -9.60
CA TYR A 1020 -8.12 38.94 -8.54
C TYR A 1020 -8.79 37.76 -7.85
N ASN A 1021 -10.07 37.48 -8.10
CA ASN A 1021 -10.72 36.30 -7.54
C ASN A 1021 -10.09 35.02 -8.11
N SER A 1022 -9.70 34.12 -7.21
CA SER A 1022 -9.10 32.83 -7.51
C SER A 1022 -9.57 31.78 -6.49
N ALA A 1023 -9.01 30.57 -6.53
CA ALA A 1023 -9.32 29.54 -5.54
C ALA A 1023 -8.93 29.98 -4.10
N ASN A 1024 -7.85 30.75 -3.96
CA ASN A 1024 -7.28 31.15 -2.65
C ASN A 1024 -7.48 32.63 -2.32
N VAL A 1025 -7.99 33.45 -3.24
CA VAL A 1025 -8.25 34.88 -3.03
C VAL A 1025 -9.70 35.16 -3.35
N LYS A 1026 -10.45 35.63 -2.35
CA LYS A 1026 -11.90 35.90 -2.44
C LYS A 1026 -12.18 37.34 -2.01
N THR A 1027 -12.98 38.04 -2.79
CA THR A 1027 -13.39 39.42 -2.51
C THR A 1027 -14.86 39.51 -2.14
N PHE A 1028 -15.18 40.26 -1.09
CA PHE A 1028 -16.54 40.42 -0.57
C PHE A 1028 -16.86 41.90 -0.45
N VAL A 1029 -18.09 42.30 -0.81
CA VAL A 1029 -18.53 43.68 -0.59
C VAL A 1029 -18.88 43.85 0.89
N ARG A 1030 -18.17 44.74 1.59
CA ARG A 1030 -18.29 44.88 3.05
C ARG A 1030 -19.73 45.12 3.52
N SER A 1031 -20.47 45.96 2.80
CA SER A 1031 -21.85 46.30 3.15
C SER A 1031 -22.82 45.11 3.14
N TYR A 1032 -22.48 43.97 2.53
CA TYR A 1032 -23.33 42.77 2.50
C TYR A 1032 -23.02 41.78 3.63
N MET A 1033 -22.02 42.03 4.48
CA MET A 1033 -21.63 41.08 5.53
C MET A 1033 -22.66 40.94 6.65
N HIS A 1034 -23.58 41.91 6.81
CA HIS A 1034 -24.70 41.83 7.76
C HIS A 1034 -25.69 40.68 7.44
N ASN A 1035 -25.61 40.07 6.26
CA ASN A 1035 -26.43 38.92 5.89
C ASN A 1035 -25.99 37.62 6.57
N TYR A 1036 -24.78 37.57 7.13
CA TYR A 1036 -24.28 36.44 7.91
C TYR A 1036 -24.42 36.73 9.39
N GLN A 1037 -24.92 35.76 10.17
CA GLN A 1037 -25.13 35.97 11.61
C GLN A 1037 -23.82 35.91 12.39
N ASN A 1038 -22.96 34.96 12.04
CA ASN A 1038 -21.72 34.68 12.75
C ASN A 1038 -20.61 34.26 11.78
N ILE A 1039 -19.37 34.22 12.27
CA ILE A 1039 -18.20 33.99 11.42
C ILE A 1039 -18.16 32.60 10.74
N LEU A 1040 -18.77 31.57 11.34
CA LEU A 1040 -18.76 30.22 10.78
C LEU A 1040 -19.71 30.06 9.59
N GLU A 1041 -20.63 31.00 9.36
CA GLU A 1041 -21.45 31.02 8.14
C GLU A 1041 -20.67 31.55 6.94
N TRP A 1042 -19.52 32.20 7.19
CA TRP A 1042 -18.68 32.81 6.15
C TRP A 1042 -17.34 32.10 5.98
N ILE A 1043 -16.75 31.60 7.06
CA ILE A 1043 -15.40 31.02 7.10
C ILE A 1043 -15.46 29.58 7.62
N ASP A 1044 -15.08 28.64 6.75
CA ASP A 1044 -15.03 27.20 7.07
C ASP A 1044 -13.67 26.73 7.58
N THR A 1045 -12.65 27.60 7.58
CA THR A 1045 -11.30 27.26 8.03
C THR A 1045 -11.20 27.24 9.56
N PRO A 1046 -10.35 26.39 10.15
CA PRO A 1046 -10.22 26.29 11.61
C PRO A 1046 -9.57 27.51 12.27
N TYR A 1047 -8.82 28.32 11.50
CA TYR A 1047 -8.15 29.51 12.01
C TYR A 1047 -8.41 30.73 11.14
N ILE A 1048 -8.41 31.91 11.77
CA ILE A 1048 -8.42 33.21 11.10
C ILE A 1048 -7.26 34.08 11.57
N THR A 1049 -6.84 35.03 10.73
CA THR A 1049 -5.89 36.09 11.11
C THR A 1049 -6.26 37.38 10.40
N TYR A 1050 -5.98 38.52 11.01
CA TYR A 1050 -6.13 39.83 10.38
C TYR A 1050 -4.76 40.39 9.99
N LEU A 1051 -4.64 40.91 8.75
CA LEU A 1051 -3.46 41.68 8.34
C LEU A 1051 -3.82 43.16 8.23
N SER A 1052 -3.17 43.97 9.06
CA SER A 1052 -3.29 45.42 9.05
C SER A 1052 -2.55 46.01 7.88
N LYS A 1053 -3.17 46.98 7.18
CA LYS A 1053 -2.52 47.71 6.08
C LYS A 1053 -1.35 48.60 6.53
N ASN A 1054 -1.27 48.88 7.83
CA ASN A 1054 -0.25 49.76 8.41
C ASN A 1054 1.04 49.02 8.76
N ASP A 1055 0.97 47.69 8.85
CA ASP A 1055 2.04 46.83 9.38
C ASP A 1055 2.76 46.07 8.28
N TYR A 1056 3.98 45.64 8.58
CA TYR A 1056 4.77 44.77 7.72
C TYR A 1056 4.75 43.34 8.23
N TYR A 1057 4.47 42.40 7.32
CA TYR A 1057 4.51 40.97 7.58
C TYR A 1057 5.60 40.35 6.71
N GLY A 1058 6.61 39.77 7.36
CA GLY A 1058 7.69 39.02 6.70
C GLY A 1058 7.18 37.70 6.12
N CYS A 1059 8.00 37.02 5.32
CA CYS A 1059 7.59 35.78 4.66
C CYS A 1059 7.27 34.63 5.65
N TYR A 1060 7.92 34.58 6.80
CA TYR A 1060 7.70 33.52 7.79
C TYR A 1060 6.71 33.89 8.91
N TYR A 1061 6.11 35.10 8.88
CA TYR A 1061 5.19 35.54 9.94
C TYR A 1061 4.08 34.53 10.20
N LEU A 1062 3.33 34.15 9.16
CA LEU A 1062 2.23 33.20 9.31
C LEU A 1062 2.74 31.79 9.58
N SER A 1063 3.85 31.37 8.96
CA SER A 1063 4.44 30.05 9.16
C SER A 1063 4.84 29.82 10.63
N ASP A 1064 5.51 30.80 11.26
CA ASP A 1064 5.98 30.68 12.64
C ASP A 1064 4.77 30.58 13.62
N LEU A 1065 3.71 31.36 13.40
CA LEU A 1065 2.48 31.26 14.19
C LEU A 1065 1.76 29.92 13.97
N MET A 1066 1.61 29.47 12.72
CA MET A 1066 0.92 28.22 12.41
C MET A 1066 1.69 26.98 12.87
N LEU A 1067 3.03 26.99 12.86
CA LEU A 1067 3.84 25.92 13.45
C LEU A 1067 3.59 25.77 14.96
N SER A 1068 3.17 26.83 15.65
CA SER A 1068 2.83 26.75 17.08
C SER A 1068 1.63 25.83 17.35
N THR A 1069 0.72 25.66 16.39
CA THR A 1069 -0.42 24.73 16.51
C THR A 1069 -0.01 23.27 16.68
N THR A 1070 1.25 22.94 16.38
CA THR A 1070 1.81 21.59 16.57
C THR A 1070 2.13 21.27 18.04
N PHE A 1071 2.27 22.28 18.90
CA PHE A 1071 2.67 22.10 20.30
C PHE A 1071 1.83 22.86 21.32
N THR A 1072 0.93 23.75 20.88
CA THR A 1072 -0.03 24.45 21.76
C THR A 1072 -1.43 24.42 21.18
N ASP A 1073 -2.43 24.15 22.03
CA ASP A 1073 -3.85 24.18 21.69
C ASP A 1073 -4.49 25.55 22.00
N SER A 1074 -3.67 26.61 22.08
CA SER A 1074 -4.14 27.94 22.48
C SER A 1074 -5.25 28.48 21.55
N ASP A 1075 -6.26 29.14 22.12
CA ASP A 1075 -7.33 29.78 21.35
C ASP A 1075 -6.79 30.90 20.44
N PHE A 1076 -5.79 31.65 20.94
CA PHE A 1076 -5.09 32.72 20.23
C PHE A 1076 -3.58 32.48 20.27
N ILE A 1077 -2.92 32.66 19.14
CA ILE A 1077 -1.47 32.52 18.94
C ILE A 1077 -0.99 33.77 18.22
N GLY A 1078 -0.19 34.60 18.89
CA GLY A 1078 0.25 35.88 18.33
C GLY A 1078 1.62 36.30 18.81
N LYS A 1079 2.00 37.54 18.51
CA LYS A 1079 3.28 38.13 18.94
C LYS A 1079 3.02 39.19 20.01
N HIS A 1080 3.18 38.84 21.29
CA HIS A 1080 3.06 39.83 22.37
C HIS A 1080 4.32 40.69 22.49
N ALA A 1081 5.50 40.07 22.37
CA ALA A 1081 6.76 40.74 22.08
C ALA A 1081 6.85 41.02 20.56
N TYR A 1082 7.21 42.23 20.16
CA TYR A 1082 7.25 42.61 18.75
C TYR A 1082 8.15 43.84 18.48
N PHE A 1083 8.47 44.07 17.22
CA PHE A 1083 9.13 45.29 16.75
C PHE A 1083 8.11 46.33 16.28
N GLY A 1084 8.27 47.58 16.72
CA GLY A 1084 7.47 48.73 16.29
C GLY A 1084 8.32 49.86 15.74
N VAL A 1085 7.69 50.81 15.05
CA VAL A 1085 8.32 52.05 14.60
C VAL A 1085 7.95 53.20 15.54
N GLU A 1086 8.95 53.82 16.18
CA GLU A 1086 8.74 55.01 17.02
C GLU A 1086 9.39 56.25 16.38
N GLY A 1087 8.62 57.35 16.29
CA GLY A 1087 9.08 58.57 15.63
C GLY A 1087 9.49 58.34 14.17
N ASN A 1088 10.32 59.22 13.61
CA ASN A 1088 10.63 59.23 12.18
C ASN A 1088 11.76 58.26 11.73
N LYS A 1089 12.36 57.45 12.64
CA LYS A 1089 13.68 56.82 12.35
C LYS A 1089 14.05 55.47 12.98
N ASP A 1090 13.54 55.04 14.15
CA ASP A 1090 14.15 53.89 14.87
C ASP A 1090 13.17 52.74 15.15
N ILE A 1091 13.69 51.50 15.11
CA ILE A 1091 12.96 50.29 15.55
C ILE A 1091 13.00 50.23 17.07
N VAL A 1092 11.84 50.01 17.70
CA VAL A 1092 11.73 49.74 19.12
C VAL A 1092 11.21 48.33 19.35
N GLU A 1093 11.71 47.67 20.39
CA GLU A 1093 11.20 46.37 20.84
C GLU A 1093 10.20 46.58 21.98
N CYS A 1094 8.97 46.15 21.76
CA CYS A 1094 7.87 46.23 22.72
C CYS A 1094 7.71 44.91 23.48
N ASN A 1095 7.33 44.99 24.76
CA ASN A 1095 7.11 43.83 25.65
C ASN A 1095 8.26 42.81 25.63
N LYS A 1096 9.49 43.32 25.84
CA LYS A 1096 10.72 42.52 25.81
C LYS A 1096 10.61 41.28 26.69
N GLN A 1097 11.20 40.18 26.24
CA GLN A 1097 11.30 38.89 26.94
C GLN A 1097 9.99 38.10 27.08
N SER A 1098 8.84 38.60 26.58
CA SER A 1098 7.58 37.87 26.56
C SER A 1098 7.37 37.00 25.31
N GLU A 1099 8.39 36.21 24.98
CA GLU A 1099 8.40 35.27 23.86
C GLU A 1099 8.15 33.85 24.38
N TYR A 1100 7.41 33.05 23.62
CA TYR A 1100 7.12 31.63 23.89
C TYR A 1100 6.44 31.35 25.24
N GLU A 1101 5.55 32.24 25.69
CA GLU A 1101 4.81 32.13 26.95
C GLU A 1101 3.31 32.44 26.79
N PHE A 1102 2.50 32.04 27.77
CA PHE A 1102 1.09 32.42 27.82
C PHE A 1102 0.94 33.83 28.40
N VAL A 1103 0.14 34.67 27.74
CA VAL A 1103 0.01 36.09 28.05
C VAL A 1103 -1.46 36.47 28.31
N GLY A 1104 -1.69 37.64 28.90
CA GLY A 1104 -3.04 38.14 29.17
C GLY A 1104 -3.65 38.98 28.04
N SER A 1105 -2.86 39.35 27.02
CA SER A 1105 -3.30 40.28 25.97
C SER A 1105 -2.58 40.04 24.64
N LEU A 1106 -3.30 40.19 23.53
CA LEU A 1106 -2.80 40.07 22.17
C LEU A 1106 -3.61 41.00 21.25
N SER A 1107 -2.92 41.65 20.31
CA SER A 1107 -3.55 42.52 19.31
C SER A 1107 -4.01 41.71 18.09
N PRO A 1108 -5.18 42.02 17.50
CA PRO A 1108 -5.67 41.38 16.28
C PRO A 1108 -4.69 41.39 15.10
N ALA A 1109 -3.95 42.49 14.91
CA ALA A 1109 -3.05 42.66 13.77
C ALA A 1109 -1.84 41.72 13.77
N ARG A 1110 -1.58 41.02 14.88
CA ARG A 1110 -0.42 40.13 15.04
C ARG A 1110 -0.77 38.78 15.67
N THR A 1111 -1.98 38.30 15.41
CA THR A 1111 -2.55 37.10 16.04
C THR A 1111 -3.33 36.25 15.05
N VAL A 1112 -3.09 34.94 15.11
CA VAL A 1112 -3.96 33.90 14.56
C VAL A 1112 -4.89 33.41 15.68
N ALA A 1113 -6.18 33.27 15.39
CA ALA A 1113 -7.19 32.83 16.34
C ALA A 1113 -7.97 31.64 15.79
N LYS A 1114 -8.37 30.69 16.65
CA LYS A 1114 -9.32 29.63 16.26
C LYS A 1114 -10.64 30.27 15.85
N THR A 1115 -11.19 29.92 14.69
CA THR A 1115 -12.41 30.55 14.17
C THR A 1115 -13.60 30.41 15.12
N ASN A 1116 -13.70 29.28 15.80
CA ASN A 1116 -14.81 28.97 16.71
C ASN A 1116 -14.89 29.86 17.97
N VAL A 1117 -13.84 30.64 18.30
CA VAL A 1117 -13.84 31.51 19.47
C VAL A 1117 -14.81 32.69 19.32
N PHE A 1118 -15.10 33.08 18.08
CA PHE A 1118 -15.97 34.22 17.74
C PHE A 1118 -17.44 33.82 17.54
N THR A 1119 -17.82 32.56 17.79
CA THR A 1119 -19.17 32.03 17.49
C THR A 1119 -20.31 32.69 18.26
N LYS A 1120 -20.00 33.36 19.37
CA LYS A 1120 -20.99 34.04 20.22
C LYS A 1120 -21.16 35.52 19.89
N GLU A 1121 -20.41 36.05 18.92
CA GLU A 1121 -20.45 37.43 18.50
C GLU A 1121 -21.07 37.56 17.11
N SER A 1122 -21.69 38.71 16.84
CA SER A 1122 -22.17 38.99 15.48
C SER A 1122 -20.96 39.17 14.56
N LEU A 1123 -21.08 38.75 13.30
CA LEU A 1123 -19.98 38.91 12.33
C LEU A 1123 -19.55 40.39 12.22
N THR A 1124 -20.51 41.32 12.27
CA THR A 1124 -20.23 42.76 12.23
C THR A 1124 -19.37 43.22 13.40
N ASP A 1125 -19.67 42.78 14.63
CA ASP A 1125 -18.87 43.14 15.80
C ASP A 1125 -17.45 42.59 15.70
N VAL A 1126 -17.31 41.33 15.24
CA VAL A 1126 -15.99 40.71 15.03
C VAL A 1126 -15.17 41.51 14.02
N LEU A 1127 -15.74 41.84 12.87
CA LEU A 1127 -15.04 42.60 11.82
C LEU A 1127 -14.65 44.01 12.29
N ASP A 1128 -15.54 44.70 12.99
CA ASP A 1128 -15.27 46.04 13.51
C ASP A 1128 -14.21 46.00 14.63
N ASN A 1129 -14.23 44.99 15.50
CA ASN A 1129 -13.23 44.78 16.54
C ASN A 1129 -11.84 44.47 15.95
N LEU A 1130 -11.78 43.65 14.90
CA LEU A 1130 -10.53 43.34 14.19
C LEU A 1130 -9.95 44.58 13.53
N GLU A 1131 -10.76 45.36 12.82
CA GLU A 1131 -10.32 46.58 12.12
C GLU A 1131 -9.92 47.69 13.08
N ALA A 1132 -10.62 47.83 14.21
CA ALA A 1132 -10.27 48.75 15.29
C ALA A 1132 -9.09 48.25 16.14
N GLU A 1133 -8.55 47.06 15.83
CA GLU A 1133 -7.44 46.40 16.53
C GLU A 1133 -7.66 46.30 18.06
N LEU A 1134 -8.91 46.03 18.48
CA LEU A 1134 -9.26 45.88 19.89
C LEU A 1134 -8.60 44.63 20.49
N ASP A 1135 -7.93 44.81 21.63
CA ASP A 1135 -7.12 43.76 22.26
C ASP A 1135 -7.98 42.56 22.71
N PHE A 1136 -7.45 41.35 22.49
CA PHE A 1136 -8.13 40.09 22.81
C PHE A 1136 -8.15 39.73 24.31
N ASN A 1137 -7.67 40.60 25.21
CA ASN A 1137 -7.77 40.40 26.66
C ASN A 1137 -9.20 40.18 27.18
N MET A 1138 -10.22 40.60 26.42
CA MET A 1138 -11.61 40.36 26.79
C MET A 1138 -11.95 38.86 26.75
N TYR A 1139 -11.34 38.12 25.83
CA TYR A 1139 -11.51 36.67 25.72
C TYR A 1139 -10.83 35.91 26.85
N PHE A 1140 -9.73 36.44 27.37
CA PHE A 1140 -9.05 35.89 28.53
C PHE A 1140 -10.00 35.79 29.74
N LYS A 1141 -10.88 36.78 29.93
CA LYS A 1141 -11.91 36.78 30.99
C LYS A 1141 -12.95 35.66 30.83
N TYR A 1142 -13.11 35.12 29.62
CA TYR A 1142 -13.99 33.99 29.30
C TYR A 1142 -13.26 32.63 29.34
N GLY A 1143 -12.05 32.58 29.90
CA GLY A 1143 -11.25 31.36 30.02
C GLY A 1143 -10.52 30.96 28.75
N LYS A 1144 -10.40 31.87 27.78
CA LYS A 1144 -9.64 31.64 26.54
C LYS A 1144 -8.15 31.86 26.77
N THR A 1145 -7.32 31.03 26.16
CA THR A 1145 -5.87 31.12 26.32
C THR A 1145 -5.23 31.92 25.18
N LEU A 1146 -4.23 32.73 25.53
CA LEU A 1146 -3.46 33.54 24.58
C LEU A 1146 -1.99 33.15 24.71
N TYR A 1147 -1.35 32.79 23.60
CA TYR A 1147 0.04 32.37 23.55
C TYR A 1147 0.87 33.35 22.70
N SER A 1148 1.99 33.81 23.25
CA SER A 1148 2.96 34.67 22.58
C SER A 1148 4.08 33.84 21.96
N ASN A 1149 4.33 34.03 20.68
CA ASN A 1149 5.45 33.45 19.94
C ASN A 1149 6.66 34.42 19.94
N ASP A 1150 7.63 34.20 19.05
CA ASP A 1150 8.78 35.06 18.82
C ASP A 1150 8.38 36.46 18.33
N LYS A 1151 9.31 37.43 18.41
CA LYS A 1151 9.08 38.82 17.98
C LYS A 1151 9.42 39.15 16.52
N TYR A 1152 10.02 38.22 15.77
CA TYR A 1152 10.55 38.43 14.42
C TYR A 1152 9.46 38.35 13.34
N ASN A 1153 9.83 38.69 12.10
CA ASN A 1153 8.97 38.67 10.92
C ASN A 1153 7.73 39.58 10.98
N TYR A 1154 7.68 40.55 11.91
CA TYR A 1154 6.60 41.52 12.01
C TYR A 1154 7.11 42.90 12.45
N LEU A 1155 6.65 43.96 11.79
CA LEU A 1155 6.92 45.36 12.17
C LEU A 1155 5.62 46.15 12.23
N SER A 1156 5.25 46.57 13.44
CA SER A 1156 4.09 47.43 13.64
C SER A 1156 4.35 48.86 13.15
N GLY A 1157 3.40 49.44 12.41
CA GLY A 1157 3.44 50.81 11.92
C GLY A 1157 4.37 51.07 10.72
N ALA A 1158 4.86 50.00 10.08
CA ALA A 1158 5.84 50.07 8.98
C ALA A 1158 5.45 51.00 7.81
N TYR A 1159 4.16 51.07 7.47
CA TYR A 1159 3.67 51.83 6.32
C TYR A 1159 3.07 53.20 6.66
N THR A 1160 3.10 53.59 7.93
CA THR A 1160 2.50 54.86 8.37
C THR A 1160 3.33 56.11 8.02
N GLN A 1161 4.63 55.97 7.67
CA GLN A 1161 5.57 57.10 7.55
C GLN A 1161 6.31 57.29 6.20
N GLY A 1162 5.82 56.72 5.10
CA GLY A 1162 6.14 57.18 3.73
C GLY A 1162 7.56 56.97 3.16
N ASN A 1163 8.56 56.48 3.90
CA ASN A 1163 9.94 56.31 3.39
C ASN A 1163 10.32 54.84 3.08
N ARG A 1164 10.12 54.42 1.82
CA ARG A 1164 10.38 53.05 1.34
C ARG A 1164 11.84 52.57 1.44
N LYS A 1165 12.84 53.47 1.34
CA LYS A 1165 14.28 53.06 1.37
C LYS A 1165 14.75 52.71 2.79
N LYS A 1166 14.25 53.44 3.79
CA LYS A 1166 14.55 53.16 5.21
C LYS A 1166 13.85 51.91 5.70
N LEU A 1167 12.60 51.69 5.27
CA LEU A 1167 11.85 50.48 5.58
C LEU A 1167 12.62 49.21 5.19
N LYS A 1168 13.29 49.18 4.02
CA LYS A 1168 14.14 48.03 3.63
C LYS A 1168 15.28 47.72 4.62
N ASN A 1169 15.89 48.73 5.23
CA ASN A 1169 16.96 48.51 6.21
C ASN A 1169 16.41 48.07 7.57
N MET A 1170 15.19 48.51 7.92
CA MET A 1170 14.50 48.08 9.13
C MET A 1170 14.06 46.62 9.03
N ILE A 1171 13.47 46.25 7.89
CA ILE A 1171 13.05 44.88 7.57
C ILE A 1171 14.22 43.89 7.74
N LYS A 1172 15.41 44.22 7.22
CA LYS A 1172 16.62 43.37 7.35
C LYS A 1172 17.06 43.08 8.80
N GLN A 1173 16.61 43.85 9.78
CA GLN A 1173 16.97 43.64 11.19
C GLN A 1173 16.00 42.69 11.91
N ILE A 1174 14.80 42.51 11.38
CA ILE A 1174 13.71 41.78 12.03
C ILE A 1174 13.27 40.53 11.25
N GLU A 1175 13.62 40.44 9.97
CA GLU A 1175 13.42 39.22 9.19
C GLU A 1175 14.53 38.23 9.50
N LEU A 1176 14.10 37.07 10.01
CA LEU A 1176 14.94 35.92 10.34
C LEU A 1176 14.27 34.64 9.88
#